data_AF-A0A662JYJ1-F1
#
_entry.id   AF-A0A662JYJ1-F1
#
_cell.length_a   1.000
_cell.length_b   1.000
_cell.length_c   1.000
_cell.angle_alpha   90.00
_cell.angle_beta   90.00
_cell.angle_gamma   90.00
#
_symmetry.space_group_name_H-M   'P 1'
#
loop_
_entity.id
_entity.type
_entity.pdbx_description
1 polymer ?
#
loop_
_entity_poly.entity_id
_entity_poly.type
_entity_poly.pdbx_seq_one_letter_code
_entity_poly.pdbx_strand_id
1 'polypeptide(L)'
;MRKILSIVLIVSVLLTSISVYVPSDASAKHSFYPLQKNDPVVTNALNYLRDQQNPDGSIGGFSVTAWAAIAISSADENPHKWGNLVNYLKNHVNLIDSTKATDWERQLLAIVACNENPKSFGGINYITKVKGFYDGVQIGDPANLYDDIFGILSLIAAGIDRNSTMIQTIKTHVEKKQRNNGGWGDVDTTAAAVMALVAAGENKNSDVINNALLFIKNMQTNDGGFQSWGQTNAASTAWAVMAITAAGQNPTDTRWQINGFSPVDFLLNLQQENGGFKWSVNQNFNPQWMTCYVIPALLGKPLPIKIYKTTEENCQDDADNGVNENNANVTVNVWTGSIRIEGKNHTVWSGTVSLSSSLITALNDSSGEMEEYTIPYPSVLGALDEASRLGGFSYSVIYYPSWNAFYVKTIAGESDWWHYLVDYNVSMVDAGKYELTSKDKEILWGYLEDWYVHVLRVDLDKTVVNQSEEFTVTVYNESMALVKGAVVHVGSFEYTSNEEGKVTVKIETSGEYMVYAEKNGFVRSNKIKVFVGKKVEIVKPLHNAIYLWNTKLGIKTHKTFVFGAVDVKVRVADNVKRVEFYVDGKMEYTDDEKPFEWKLNKFAFLKEMTIEVKGYKSVNNTSNVQQIMDCLNVLSKQHSFILLGLMENHLRDSNKSFVPEGYDSIKVTVTNLFPFFR
;
A
#
# COMPACT_ATOMS: atom_id res chain seq x y z
N MET A 1 23.44 55.08 -45.20
CA MET A 1 22.02 55.22 -44.79
C MET A 1 21.29 53.98 -45.27
N ARG A 2 21.31 52.89 -44.49
CA ARG A 2 20.33 52.41 -43.47
C ARG A 2 19.04 51.82 -44.07
N LYS A 3 18.89 50.51 -43.80
CA LYS A 3 17.77 49.58 -44.04
C LYS A 3 16.50 49.97 -43.29
N ILE A 4 15.37 49.33 -43.63
CA ILE A 4 14.42 48.56 -42.76
C ILE A 4 13.01 48.58 -43.42
N LEU A 5 12.33 47.43 -43.57
CA LEU A 5 11.08 47.05 -42.86
C LEU A 5 10.44 45.78 -43.47
N SER A 6 9.98 44.87 -42.60
CA SER A 6 9.21 43.67 -42.93
C SER A 6 8.08 43.49 -41.90
N ILE A 7 7.01 42.81 -42.33
CA ILE A 7 5.97 42.08 -41.57
C ILE A 7 4.84 42.92 -40.94
N VAL A 8 3.58 42.65 -41.35
CA VAL A 8 2.40 42.30 -40.49
C VAL A 8 1.35 41.57 -41.34
N LEU A 9 0.86 40.40 -40.89
CA LEU A 9 -0.19 39.59 -41.51
C LEU A 9 -1.31 39.27 -40.50
N ILE A 10 -2.55 39.59 -40.89
CA ILE A 10 -3.86 38.94 -40.69
C ILE A 10 -4.32 38.51 -39.28
N VAL A 11 -5.45 39.10 -38.90
CA VAL A 11 -6.36 38.82 -37.78
C VAL A 11 -7.32 37.67 -38.12
N SER A 12 -7.50 36.69 -37.23
CA SER A 12 -8.74 35.90 -37.14
C SER A 12 -8.94 35.28 -35.74
N VAL A 13 -9.93 35.83 -35.04
CA VAL A 13 -10.79 35.32 -33.96
C VAL A 13 -10.48 33.92 -33.37
N LEU A 14 -10.08 33.91 -32.09
CA LEU A 14 -10.44 32.88 -31.11
C LEU A 14 -10.47 33.54 -29.72
N LEU A 15 -11.69 33.86 -29.26
CA LEU A 15 -11.97 34.21 -27.87
C LEU A 15 -11.84 32.94 -27.02
N THR A 16 -10.68 32.74 -26.41
CA THR A 16 -10.58 32.00 -25.16
C THR A 16 -10.29 32.99 -24.05
N SER A 17 -11.14 32.98 -23.04
CA SER A 17 -11.02 33.73 -21.80
C SER A 17 -9.70 33.38 -21.11
N ILE A 18 -8.66 34.14 -21.43
CA ILE A 18 -7.52 34.31 -20.53
C ILE A 18 -8.12 35.01 -19.31
N SER A 19 -8.44 34.22 -18.28
CA SER A 19 -8.53 34.76 -16.93
C SER A 19 -7.15 35.27 -16.60
N VAL A 20 -6.90 36.54 -16.90
CA VAL A 20 -5.85 37.30 -16.26
C VAL A 20 -6.18 37.19 -14.79
N TYR A 21 -5.38 36.41 -14.05
CA TYR A 21 -5.33 36.50 -12.61
C TYR A 21 -4.81 37.90 -12.31
N VAL A 22 -5.73 38.85 -12.27
CA VAL A 22 -5.55 40.09 -11.53
C VAL A 22 -5.38 39.60 -10.10
N PRO A 23 -4.24 39.83 -9.43
CA PRO A 23 -4.19 39.65 -7.99
C PRO A 23 -5.33 40.51 -7.45
N SER A 24 -6.40 39.87 -6.99
CA SER A 24 -7.40 40.56 -6.21
C SER A 24 -6.65 41.29 -5.11
N ASP A 25 -6.86 42.58 -5.03
CA ASP A 25 -6.32 43.52 -4.06
C ASP A 25 -5.61 42.85 -2.87
N ALA A 26 -4.33 43.17 -2.70
CA ALA A 26 -3.55 42.94 -1.48
C ALA A 26 -4.08 43.80 -0.31
N SER A 27 -5.39 43.70 -0.05
CA SER A 27 -6.18 44.48 0.89
C SER A 27 -7.49 43.73 1.22
N ALA A 28 -7.37 42.48 1.70
CA ALA A 28 -8.39 41.78 2.49
C ALA A 28 -7.73 40.52 3.08
N LYS A 29 -7.70 40.22 4.37
CA LYS A 29 -8.20 40.80 5.62
C LYS A 29 -7.30 40.15 6.68
N HIS A 30 -6.82 40.89 7.69
CA HIS A 30 -6.38 40.22 8.93
C HIS A 30 -7.56 39.35 9.39
N SER A 31 -7.42 38.03 9.30
CA SER A 31 -8.38 37.11 9.88
C SER A 31 -8.35 37.39 11.38
N PHE A 32 -9.50 37.73 11.96
CA PHE A 32 -9.61 38.02 13.38
C PHE A 32 -9.25 36.73 14.13
N TYR A 33 -8.16 36.75 14.90
CA TYR A 33 -7.71 35.64 15.72
C TYR A 33 -7.95 35.94 17.20
N PRO A 34 -8.47 34.99 18.00
CA PRO A 34 -8.90 33.65 17.59
C PRO A 34 -10.18 33.68 16.76
N LEU A 35 -10.32 32.69 15.86
CA LEU A 35 -11.56 32.47 15.14
C LEU A 35 -12.66 32.05 16.13
N GLN A 36 -13.90 32.31 15.74
CA GLN A 36 -15.09 31.90 16.49
C GLN A 36 -15.58 30.54 15.99
N LYS A 37 -16.21 29.75 16.88
CA LYS A 37 -16.72 28.41 16.53
C LYS A 37 -17.73 28.37 15.37
N ASN A 38 -18.41 29.49 15.12
CA ASN A 38 -19.39 29.64 14.05
C ASN A 38 -18.78 30.20 12.74
N ASP A 39 -17.47 30.48 12.72
CA ASP A 39 -16.81 30.94 11.50
C ASP A 39 -16.82 29.81 10.46
N PRO A 40 -17.09 30.11 9.18
CA PRO A 40 -17.22 29.10 8.12
C PRO A 40 -16.04 28.13 8.07
N VAL A 41 -14.82 28.63 8.29
CA VAL A 41 -13.60 27.81 8.32
C VAL A 41 -13.71 26.72 9.39
N VAL A 42 -14.13 27.08 10.60
CA VAL A 42 -14.26 26.14 11.73
C VAL A 42 -15.44 25.19 11.50
N THR A 43 -16.59 25.70 11.06
CA THR A 43 -17.77 24.85 10.82
C THR A 43 -17.54 23.87 9.67
N ASN A 44 -16.84 24.28 8.61
CA ASN A 44 -16.49 23.41 7.49
C ASN A 44 -15.51 22.32 7.92
N ALA A 45 -14.53 22.65 8.78
CA ALA A 45 -13.60 21.69 9.35
C ALA A 45 -14.30 20.63 10.21
N LEU A 46 -15.26 21.04 11.03
CA LEU A 46 -16.07 20.12 11.83
C LEU A 46 -16.98 19.27 10.95
N ASN A 47 -17.63 19.84 9.94
CA ASN A 47 -18.45 19.08 9.00
C ASN A 47 -17.62 18.05 8.25
N TYR A 48 -16.41 18.41 7.80
CA TYR A 48 -15.46 17.47 7.25
C TYR A 48 -15.20 16.30 8.21
N LEU A 49 -14.86 16.56 9.48
CA LEU A 49 -14.65 15.48 10.45
C LEU A 49 -15.90 14.61 10.66
N ARG A 50 -17.12 15.18 10.62
CA ARG A 50 -18.38 14.40 10.66
C ARG A 50 -18.50 13.48 9.45
N ASP A 51 -18.20 13.98 8.26
CA ASP A 51 -18.26 13.21 7.02
C ASP A 51 -17.20 12.09 6.96
N GLN A 52 -16.12 12.23 7.73
CA GLN A 52 -15.06 11.21 7.87
C GLN A 52 -15.33 10.18 8.98
N GLN A 53 -16.44 10.33 9.73
CA GLN A 53 -16.76 9.42 10.82
C GLN A 53 -17.38 8.12 10.30
N ASN A 54 -16.75 7.00 10.66
CA ASN A 54 -17.29 5.67 10.39
C ASN A 54 -18.48 5.35 11.32
N PRO A 55 -19.35 4.38 10.96
CA PRO A 55 -20.50 3.99 11.78
C PRO A 55 -20.15 3.54 13.21
N ASP A 56 -18.96 3.00 13.42
CA ASP A 56 -18.45 2.60 14.74
C ASP A 56 -18.03 3.78 15.62
N GLY A 57 -17.96 4.99 15.05
CA GLY A 57 -17.57 6.23 15.72
C GLY A 57 -16.14 6.67 15.44
N SER A 58 -15.33 5.84 14.79
CA SER A 58 -13.93 6.15 14.48
C SER A 58 -13.79 7.25 13.43
N ILE A 59 -12.79 8.10 13.60
CA ILE A 59 -12.34 9.10 12.62
C ILE A 59 -10.84 8.91 12.45
N GLY A 60 -10.41 8.43 11.26
CA GLY A 60 -8.99 8.24 10.95
C GLY A 60 -8.26 7.19 11.81
N GLY A 61 -9.00 6.28 12.45
CA GLY A 61 -8.46 5.25 13.37
C GLY A 61 -8.38 5.69 14.84
N PHE A 62 -7.87 4.82 15.71
CA PHE A 62 -7.95 5.00 17.16
C PHE A 62 -7.27 6.26 17.68
N SER A 63 -6.01 6.47 17.30
CA SER A 63 -5.24 7.65 17.72
C SER A 63 -5.86 8.96 17.21
N VAL A 64 -6.27 9.00 15.93
CA VAL A 64 -6.89 10.19 15.33
C VAL A 64 -8.26 10.48 15.93
N THR A 65 -9.03 9.45 16.33
CA THR A 65 -10.31 9.65 17.01
C THR A 65 -10.14 10.36 18.36
N ALA A 66 -9.07 10.08 19.10
CA ALA A 66 -8.74 10.79 20.33
C ALA A 66 -8.45 12.28 20.06
N TRP A 67 -7.70 12.59 18.99
CA TRP A 67 -7.47 13.97 18.55
C TRP A 67 -8.74 14.66 18.05
N ALA A 68 -9.63 13.92 17.37
CA ALA A 68 -10.92 14.43 16.94
C ALA A 68 -11.79 14.82 18.14
N ALA A 69 -11.81 14.01 19.21
CA ALA A 69 -12.52 14.33 20.45
C ALA A 69 -12.04 15.67 21.06
N ILE A 70 -10.72 15.89 21.06
CA ILE A 70 -10.10 17.13 21.51
C ILE A 70 -10.50 18.31 20.61
N ALA A 71 -10.42 18.15 19.28
CA ALA A 71 -10.80 19.18 18.31
C ALA A 71 -12.28 19.57 18.39
N ILE A 72 -13.17 18.59 18.51
CA ILE A 72 -14.61 18.80 18.67
C ILE A 72 -14.89 19.57 19.96
N SER A 73 -14.27 19.13 21.06
CA SER A 73 -14.42 19.80 22.35
C SER A 73 -13.83 21.20 22.36
N SER A 74 -12.78 21.48 21.59
CA SER A 74 -12.22 22.83 21.49
C SER A 74 -13.17 23.76 20.75
N ALA A 75 -14.01 23.27 19.84
CA ALA A 75 -15.09 24.04 19.24
C ALA A 75 -16.32 24.25 20.15
N ASP A 76 -16.25 23.85 21.43
CA ASP A 76 -17.37 23.82 22.38
C ASP A 76 -18.54 22.95 21.92
N GLU A 77 -18.30 22.01 21.00
CA GLU A 77 -19.25 20.96 20.67
C GLU A 77 -19.18 19.82 21.70
N ASN A 78 -20.29 19.09 21.87
CA ASN A 78 -20.34 17.95 22.78
C ASN A 78 -19.95 16.66 22.03
N PRO A 79 -18.81 16.01 22.36
CA PRO A 79 -18.40 14.77 21.68
C PRO A 79 -19.41 13.63 21.78
N HIS A 80 -20.30 13.61 22.78
CA HIS A 80 -21.40 12.63 22.86
C HIS A 80 -22.49 12.82 21.80
N LYS A 81 -22.49 13.95 21.09
CA LYS A 81 -23.40 14.21 19.96
C LYS A 81 -22.77 13.84 18.61
N TRP A 82 -21.55 13.31 18.61
CA TRP A 82 -20.82 12.87 17.43
C TRP A 82 -20.92 11.35 17.26
N GLY A 83 -22.14 10.86 17.08
CA GLY A 83 -22.41 9.43 16.88
C GLY A 83 -21.81 8.56 17.98
N ASN A 84 -21.05 7.54 17.58
CA ASN A 84 -20.42 6.59 18.49
C ASN A 84 -19.00 7.00 18.95
N LEU A 85 -18.54 8.22 18.70
CA LEU A 85 -17.15 8.65 18.95
C LEU A 85 -16.65 8.31 20.37
N VAL A 86 -17.40 8.68 21.40
CA VAL A 86 -17.01 8.42 22.80
C VAL A 86 -17.06 6.92 23.12
N ASN A 87 -18.07 6.21 22.61
CA ASN A 87 -18.20 4.76 22.77
C ASN A 87 -17.05 4.01 22.09
N TYR A 88 -16.61 4.49 20.92
CA TYR A 88 -15.47 3.93 20.21
C TYR A 88 -14.20 4.02 21.04
N LEU A 89 -13.91 5.21 21.60
CA LEU A 89 -12.77 5.40 22.51
C LEU A 89 -12.89 4.52 23.77
N LYS A 90 -14.10 4.36 24.31
CA LYS A 90 -14.37 3.55 25.50
C LYS A 90 -14.20 2.04 25.27
N ASN A 91 -14.54 1.55 24.09
CA ASN A 91 -14.59 0.12 23.80
C ASN A 91 -13.30 -0.43 23.19
N HIS A 92 -12.40 0.44 22.74
CA HIS A 92 -11.14 0.04 22.08
C HIS A 92 -9.90 0.34 22.94
N VAL A 93 -10.03 0.27 24.26
CA VAL A 93 -8.92 0.47 25.21
C VAL A 93 -7.79 -0.53 25.02
N ASN A 94 -8.05 -1.69 24.41
CA ASN A 94 -7.06 -2.70 24.05
C ASN A 94 -6.12 -2.25 22.91
N LEU A 95 -6.44 -1.17 22.20
CA LEU A 95 -5.57 -0.56 21.18
C LEU A 95 -4.55 0.42 21.78
N ILE A 96 -4.59 0.65 23.10
CA ILE A 96 -3.58 1.41 23.82
C ILE A 96 -2.37 0.50 24.03
N ASP A 97 -1.20 0.95 23.59
CA ASP A 97 0.03 0.27 23.95
C ASP A 97 0.30 0.43 25.45
N SER A 98 0.14 -0.67 26.19
CA SER A 98 0.25 -0.67 27.64
C SER A 98 1.63 -0.24 28.16
N THR A 99 2.66 -0.23 27.30
CA THR A 99 4.03 0.14 27.67
C THR A 99 4.39 1.59 27.36
N LYS A 100 3.54 2.33 26.62
CA LYS A 100 3.83 3.70 26.18
C LYS A 100 3.03 4.71 26.96
N ALA A 101 3.71 5.54 27.74
CA ALA A 101 3.06 6.60 28.51
C ALA A 101 2.26 7.55 27.60
N THR A 102 2.84 7.99 26.48
CA THR A 102 2.18 8.85 25.47
C THR A 102 0.83 8.36 24.95
N ASP A 103 0.62 7.04 24.82
CA ASP A 103 -0.69 6.50 24.40
C ASP A 103 -1.75 6.67 25.50
N TRP A 104 -1.38 6.42 26.76
CA TRP A 104 -2.24 6.68 27.92
C TRP A 104 -2.54 8.16 28.11
N GLU A 105 -1.55 9.02 27.87
CA GLU A 105 -1.65 10.48 28.02
C GLU A 105 -2.55 11.10 26.96
N ARG A 106 -2.39 10.69 25.69
CA ARG A 106 -3.30 11.09 24.59
C ARG A 106 -4.73 10.69 24.93
N GLN A 107 -4.93 9.47 25.39
CA GLN A 107 -6.26 8.99 25.75
C GLN A 107 -6.84 9.76 26.94
N LEU A 108 -6.02 10.05 27.95
CA LEU A 108 -6.42 10.85 29.11
C LEU A 108 -6.86 12.27 28.71
N LEU A 109 -6.12 12.93 27.81
CA LEU A 109 -6.52 14.23 27.24
C LEU A 109 -7.86 14.15 26.53
N ALA A 110 -8.08 13.10 25.71
CA ALA A 110 -9.34 12.91 25.00
C ALA A 110 -10.52 12.63 25.93
N ILE A 111 -10.34 11.80 26.97
CA ILE A 111 -11.37 11.52 27.98
C ILE A 111 -11.81 12.81 28.67
N VAL A 112 -10.87 13.64 29.11
CA VAL A 112 -11.18 14.93 29.73
C VAL A 112 -11.87 15.87 28.72
N ALA A 113 -11.43 15.89 27.46
CA ALA A 113 -12.09 16.66 26.41
C ALA A 113 -13.57 16.25 26.22
N CYS A 114 -13.86 14.95 26.30
CA CYS A 114 -15.22 14.39 26.27
C CYS A 114 -16.06 14.74 27.51
N ASN A 115 -15.52 15.40 28.53
CA ASN A 115 -16.13 15.56 29.86
C ASN A 115 -16.39 14.22 30.57
N GLU A 116 -15.61 13.18 30.24
CA GLU A 116 -15.72 11.87 30.85
C GLU A 116 -14.88 11.77 32.12
N ASN A 117 -15.18 10.81 32.99
CA ASN A 117 -14.44 10.61 34.24
C ASN A 117 -13.14 9.81 33.99
N PRO A 118 -11.94 10.43 34.08
CA PRO A 118 -10.68 9.74 33.82
C PRO A 118 -10.30 8.69 34.87
N LYS A 119 -11.02 8.63 35.99
CA LYS A 119 -10.80 7.61 37.04
C LYS A 119 -11.51 6.29 36.77
N SER A 120 -12.47 6.26 35.85
CA SER A 120 -13.32 5.07 35.61
C SER A 120 -13.76 4.87 34.16
N PHE A 121 -13.22 5.65 33.20
CA PHE A 121 -13.57 5.51 31.79
C PHE A 121 -13.19 4.11 31.28
N GLY A 122 -14.15 3.41 30.65
CA GLY A 122 -13.94 2.02 30.21
C GLY A 122 -13.57 1.04 31.35
N GLY A 123 -13.86 1.38 32.62
CA GLY A 123 -13.43 0.60 33.78
C GLY A 123 -11.96 0.80 34.18
N ILE A 124 -11.27 1.77 33.57
CA ILE A 124 -9.84 2.01 33.79
C ILE A 124 -9.64 3.38 34.45
N ASN A 125 -8.74 3.43 35.44
CA ASN A 125 -8.24 4.68 35.99
C ASN A 125 -7.00 5.14 35.22
N TYR A 126 -7.20 6.04 34.25
CA TYR A 126 -6.15 6.55 33.37
C TYR A 126 -5.14 7.42 34.12
N ILE A 127 -5.55 8.10 35.18
CA ILE A 127 -4.64 8.87 36.04
C ILE A 127 -3.62 7.94 36.68
N THR A 128 -4.08 6.81 37.22
CA THR A 128 -3.19 5.79 37.80
C THR A 128 -2.27 5.18 36.75
N LYS A 129 -2.77 4.95 35.52
CA LYS A 129 -1.95 4.42 34.42
C LYS A 129 -0.79 5.38 34.07
N VAL A 130 -1.08 6.67 33.84
CA VAL A 130 -0.03 7.66 33.54
C VAL A 130 0.95 7.81 34.70
N LYS A 131 0.46 7.91 35.95
CA LYS A 131 1.32 7.99 37.14
C LYS A 131 2.20 6.75 37.35
N GLY A 132 1.79 5.59 36.86
CA GLY A 132 2.57 4.36 36.96
C GLY A 132 3.90 4.39 36.19
N PHE A 133 4.03 5.30 35.22
CA PHE A 133 5.26 5.51 34.46
C PHE A 133 6.21 6.52 35.10
N TYR A 134 5.81 7.18 36.20
CA TYR A 134 6.66 8.16 36.86
C TYR A 134 7.72 7.47 37.71
N ASP A 135 9.00 7.70 37.40
CA ASP A 135 10.15 7.08 38.08
C ASP A 135 10.68 7.89 39.27
N GLY A 136 10.03 9.02 39.59
CA GLY A 136 10.49 9.98 40.60
C GLY A 136 11.21 11.20 40.00
N VAL A 137 11.51 11.20 38.70
CA VAL A 137 12.16 12.30 37.98
C VAL A 137 11.39 12.66 36.71
N GLN A 138 11.00 11.66 35.92
CA GLN A 138 10.40 11.80 34.60
C GLN A 138 9.28 10.75 34.44
N ILE A 139 8.53 10.81 33.34
CA ILE A 139 7.49 9.85 32.97
C ILE A 139 7.96 9.05 31.75
N GLY A 140 7.82 7.72 31.82
CA GLY A 140 7.99 6.86 30.65
C GLY A 140 9.45 6.58 30.31
N ASP A 141 9.77 6.63 29.02
CA ASP A 141 11.11 6.29 28.52
C ASP A 141 12.09 7.48 28.71
N PRO A 142 13.24 7.30 29.40
CA PRO A 142 14.28 8.33 29.54
C PRO A 142 14.79 8.94 28.23
N ALA A 143 14.66 8.23 27.11
CA ALA A 143 15.05 8.70 25.78
C ALA A 143 13.94 9.51 25.09
N ASN A 144 12.71 9.49 25.61
CA ASN A 144 11.53 10.09 25.00
C ASN A 144 10.94 11.20 25.87
N LEU A 145 11.37 12.44 25.61
CA LEU A 145 10.85 13.61 26.33
C LEU A 145 9.36 13.89 26.07
N TYR A 146 8.75 13.29 25.04
CA TYR A 146 7.32 13.47 24.80
C TYR A 146 6.45 12.90 25.92
N ASP A 147 6.87 11.80 26.55
CA ASP A 147 6.14 11.19 27.66
C ASP A 147 6.12 12.14 28.88
N ASP A 148 7.21 12.88 29.14
CA ASP A 148 7.20 13.94 30.17
C ASP A 148 6.27 15.11 29.84
N ILE A 149 6.34 15.58 28.60
CA ILE A 149 5.59 16.75 28.12
C ILE A 149 4.09 16.46 28.14
N PHE A 150 3.68 15.33 27.55
CA PHE A 150 2.28 14.92 27.52
C PHE A 150 1.80 14.36 28.87
N GLY A 151 2.70 13.82 29.68
CA GLY A 151 2.45 13.49 31.08
C GLY A 151 2.02 14.72 31.90
N ILE A 152 2.76 15.83 31.80
CA ILE A 152 2.35 17.11 32.42
C ILE A 152 0.98 17.55 31.92
N LEU A 153 0.79 17.63 30.59
CA LEU A 153 -0.45 18.13 29.99
C LEU A 153 -1.66 17.30 30.40
N SER A 154 -1.55 15.97 30.32
CA SER A 154 -2.64 15.03 30.59
C SER A 154 -2.99 14.93 32.07
N LEU A 155 -1.99 14.94 32.97
CA LEU A 155 -2.24 14.92 34.42
C LEU A 155 -2.89 16.22 34.88
N ILE A 156 -2.45 17.38 34.38
CA ILE A 156 -3.10 18.66 34.67
C ILE A 156 -4.53 18.68 34.09
N ALA A 157 -4.73 18.17 32.87
CA ALA A 157 -6.07 18.01 32.30
C ALA A 157 -6.96 17.15 33.21
N ALA A 158 -6.41 16.10 33.83
CA ALA A 158 -7.14 15.23 34.74
C ALA A 158 -7.40 15.84 36.14
N GLY A 159 -6.99 17.09 36.37
CA GLY A 159 -7.18 17.81 37.63
C GLY A 159 -6.09 17.58 38.66
N ILE A 160 -4.94 17.02 38.28
CA ILE A 160 -3.76 16.99 39.17
C ILE A 160 -3.25 18.42 39.35
N ASP A 161 -3.03 18.82 40.60
CA ASP A 161 -2.53 20.16 40.91
C ASP A 161 -1.18 20.40 40.21
N ARG A 162 -1.13 21.50 39.44
CA ARG A 162 0.09 21.95 38.77
C ARG A 162 1.24 22.18 39.75
N ASN A 163 0.94 22.53 41.01
CA ASN A 163 1.94 22.76 42.06
C ASN A 163 2.34 21.47 42.81
N SER A 164 1.77 20.31 42.44
CA SER A 164 2.15 19.05 43.05
C SER A 164 3.63 18.74 42.81
N THR A 165 4.26 18.05 43.77
CA THR A 165 5.68 17.68 43.68
C THR A 165 6.00 16.96 42.39
N MET A 166 5.16 16.02 41.95
CA MET A 166 5.34 15.27 40.70
C MET A 166 5.38 16.21 39.49
N ILE A 167 4.38 17.09 39.32
CA ILE A 167 4.34 18.02 38.17
C ILE A 167 5.54 18.98 38.20
N GLN A 168 5.89 19.51 39.37
CA GLN A 168 7.04 20.41 39.47
C GLN A 168 8.37 19.69 39.18
N THR A 169 8.53 18.44 39.61
CA THR A 169 9.72 17.64 39.30
C THR A 169 9.85 17.39 37.79
N ILE A 170 8.77 16.95 37.13
CA ILE A 170 8.78 16.70 35.68
C ILE A 170 8.99 18.01 34.91
N LYS A 171 8.35 19.11 35.34
CA LYS A 171 8.57 20.44 34.78
C LYS A 171 10.06 20.82 34.80
N THR A 172 10.71 20.70 35.97
CA THR A 172 12.15 20.96 36.09
C THR A 172 13.00 20.00 35.25
N HIS A 173 12.57 18.75 35.08
CA HIS A 173 13.25 17.81 34.19
C HIS A 173 13.19 18.31 32.73
N VAL A 174 12.00 18.68 32.24
CA VAL A 174 11.80 19.21 30.89
C VAL A 174 12.63 20.49 30.68
N GLU A 175 12.63 21.43 31.63
CA GLU A 175 13.42 22.67 31.56
C GLU A 175 14.92 22.38 31.37
N LYS A 176 15.48 21.43 32.12
CA LYS A 176 16.90 21.05 32.04
C LYS A 176 17.28 20.41 30.71
N LYS A 177 16.31 19.93 29.93
CA LYS A 177 16.52 19.31 28.61
C LYS A 177 16.44 20.32 27.46
N GLN A 178 16.19 21.60 27.73
CA GLN A 178 16.24 22.63 26.69
C GLN A 178 17.66 22.73 26.12
N ARG A 179 17.77 22.66 24.79
CA ARG A 179 19.07 22.71 24.10
C ARG A 179 19.55 24.17 23.98
N ASN A 180 20.84 24.36 23.69
CA ASN A 180 21.46 25.69 23.53
C ASN A 180 20.81 26.56 22.45
N ASN A 181 20.09 25.97 21.49
CA ASN A 181 19.35 26.69 20.47
C ASN A 181 17.96 27.17 20.93
N GLY A 182 17.59 26.91 22.19
CA GLY A 182 16.30 27.26 22.79
C GLY A 182 15.19 26.23 22.57
N GLY A 183 15.38 25.22 21.72
CA GLY A 183 14.36 24.20 21.42
C GLY A 183 14.57 22.88 22.18
N TRP A 184 13.59 21.98 22.04
CA TRP A 184 13.67 20.59 22.51
C TRP A 184 13.80 19.55 21.40
N GLY A 185 13.91 20.01 20.15
CA GLY A 185 13.87 19.13 18.99
C GLY A 185 13.46 19.95 17.78
N ASP A 186 12.34 19.57 17.18
CA ASP A 186 11.69 20.33 16.12
C ASP A 186 10.66 21.33 16.68
N VAL A 187 9.89 21.94 15.77
CA VAL A 187 8.83 22.89 16.11
C VAL A 187 7.74 22.23 16.95
N ASP A 188 7.36 21.00 16.61
CA ASP A 188 6.30 20.23 17.29
C ASP A 188 6.68 19.91 18.74
N THR A 189 7.89 19.35 18.98
CA THR A 189 8.36 19.08 20.36
C THR A 189 8.46 20.37 21.17
N THR A 190 9.02 21.42 20.57
CA THR A 190 9.24 22.70 21.26
C THR A 190 7.92 23.39 21.60
N ALA A 191 6.93 23.34 20.70
CA ALA A 191 5.60 23.85 20.94
C ALA A 191 4.87 23.09 22.05
N ALA A 192 4.95 21.76 22.05
CA ALA A 192 4.37 20.93 23.11
C ALA A 192 5.01 21.22 24.48
N ALA A 193 6.34 21.37 24.53
CA ALA A 193 7.06 21.74 25.74
C ALA A 193 6.62 23.11 26.29
N VAL A 194 6.48 24.14 25.43
CA VAL A 194 5.98 25.46 25.84
C VAL A 194 4.59 25.35 26.46
N MET A 195 3.67 24.60 25.84
CA MET A 195 2.33 24.40 26.41
C MET A 195 2.38 23.69 27.76
N ALA A 196 3.18 22.61 27.89
CA ALA A 196 3.33 21.87 29.13
C ALA A 196 3.90 22.72 30.27
N LEU A 197 5.00 23.45 30.01
CA LEU A 197 5.63 24.31 31.00
C LEU A 197 4.70 25.43 31.46
N VAL A 198 4.02 26.11 30.53
CA VAL A 198 3.04 27.15 30.87
C VAL A 198 1.87 26.55 31.67
N ALA A 199 1.36 25.38 31.30
CA ALA A 199 0.33 24.68 32.06
C ALA A 199 0.83 24.34 33.49
N ALA A 200 2.09 23.92 33.63
CA ALA A 200 2.73 23.54 34.90
C ALA A 200 3.11 24.71 35.83
N GLY A 201 2.97 25.97 35.41
CA GLY A 201 3.28 27.11 36.28
C GLY A 201 4.37 28.03 35.76
N GLU A 202 5.00 27.69 34.65
CA GLU A 202 6.12 28.47 34.16
C GLU A 202 5.70 29.88 33.75
N ASN A 203 6.52 30.86 34.11
CA ASN A 203 6.25 32.24 33.78
C ASN A 203 6.37 32.40 32.26
N LYS A 204 5.33 32.91 31.61
CA LYS A 204 5.30 33.11 30.15
C LYS A 204 6.42 34.02 29.62
N ASN A 205 7.02 34.83 30.49
CA ASN A 205 8.12 35.73 30.17
C ASN A 205 9.49 35.22 30.63
N SER A 206 9.61 33.97 31.11
CA SER A 206 10.90 33.42 31.52
C SER A 206 11.81 33.16 30.34
N ASP A 207 13.11 33.05 30.60
CA ASP A 207 14.11 32.80 29.56
C ASP A 207 13.84 31.49 28.83
N VAL A 208 13.42 30.44 29.54
CA VAL A 208 13.10 29.14 28.93
C VAL A 208 11.97 29.27 27.90
N ILE A 209 10.90 30.03 28.19
CA ILE A 209 9.80 30.25 27.25
C ILE A 209 10.22 31.18 26.10
N ASN A 210 10.93 32.27 26.40
CA ASN A 210 11.39 33.22 25.38
C ASN A 210 12.37 32.58 24.38
N ASN A 211 13.29 31.75 24.86
CA ASN A 211 14.24 31.01 24.03
C ASN A 211 13.51 30.00 23.13
N ALA A 212 12.49 29.33 23.64
CA ALA A 212 11.67 28.40 22.86
C ALA A 212 10.87 29.10 21.77
N LEU A 213 10.27 30.26 22.06
CA LEU A 213 9.57 31.06 21.06
C LEU A 213 10.53 31.65 20.02
N LEU A 214 11.75 32.01 20.41
CA LEU A 214 12.78 32.44 19.47
C LEU A 214 13.20 31.28 18.54
N PHE A 215 13.37 30.07 19.08
CA PHE A 215 13.59 28.87 18.28
C PHE A 215 12.46 28.66 17.27
N ILE A 216 11.20 28.67 17.72
CA ILE A 216 10.02 28.52 16.85
C ILE A 216 10.02 29.62 15.77
N LYS A 217 10.26 30.89 16.14
CA LYS A 217 10.31 32.01 15.19
C LYS A 217 11.38 31.83 14.12
N ASN A 218 12.54 31.27 14.48
CA ASN A 218 13.62 31.00 13.52
C ASN A 218 13.28 29.86 12.53
N MET A 219 12.28 29.03 12.84
CA MET A 219 11.78 27.97 11.95
C MET A 219 10.62 28.44 11.05
N GLN A 220 10.21 29.70 11.16
CA GLN A 220 9.14 30.26 10.34
C GLN A 220 9.61 30.50 8.90
N THR A 221 8.78 30.13 7.93
CA THR A 221 9.06 30.26 6.49
C THR A 221 8.42 31.50 5.86
N ASN A 222 8.76 31.78 4.61
CA ASN A 222 8.34 32.98 3.87
C ASN A 222 6.83 33.10 3.62
N ASP A 223 6.10 32.00 3.76
CA ASP A 223 4.65 31.87 3.65
C ASP A 223 3.94 31.99 5.02
N GLY A 224 4.67 32.30 6.08
CA GLY A 224 4.15 32.49 7.43
C GLY A 224 3.98 31.20 8.24
N GLY A 225 4.06 30.02 7.62
CA GLY A 225 3.99 28.74 8.33
C GLY A 225 5.32 28.33 8.98
N PHE A 226 5.33 27.14 9.59
CA PHE A 226 6.54 26.55 10.17
C PHE A 226 6.89 25.24 9.47
N GLN A 227 8.18 25.05 9.23
CA GLN A 227 8.71 23.84 8.59
C GLN A 227 9.05 22.76 9.60
N SER A 228 8.75 21.53 9.22
CA SER A 228 9.36 20.32 9.77
C SER A 228 9.54 19.33 8.61
N TRP A 229 10.53 18.46 8.68
CA TRP A 229 10.83 17.49 7.60
C TRP A 229 11.06 18.13 6.21
N GLY A 230 11.61 19.35 6.18
CA GLY A 230 11.93 20.08 4.95
C GLY A 230 10.73 20.69 4.22
N GLN A 231 9.53 20.69 4.81
CA GLN A 231 8.34 21.34 4.24
C GLN A 231 7.56 22.12 5.30
N THR A 232 7.03 23.27 4.92
CA THR A 232 6.05 24.01 5.72
C THR A 232 4.73 23.25 5.74
N ASN A 233 4.22 22.96 6.93
CA ASN A 233 3.08 22.04 7.08
C ASN A 233 2.09 22.45 8.18
N ALA A 234 0.86 21.91 8.08
CA ALA A 234 -0.26 22.20 8.96
C ALA A 234 -0.01 21.75 10.40
N ALA A 235 0.61 20.59 10.62
CA ALA A 235 0.81 20.04 11.95
C ALA A 235 1.75 20.94 12.76
N SER A 236 2.98 21.15 12.28
CA SER A 236 3.97 21.99 12.93
C SER A 236 3.46 23.43 13.13
N THR A 237 2.73 23.95 12.13
CA THR A 237 2.15 25.29 12.24
C THR A 237 1.03 25.37 13.27
N ALA A 238 0.15 24.37 13.36
CA ALA A 238 -0.92 24.34 14.36
C ALA A 238 -0.36 24.23 15.79
N TRP A 239 0.64 23.37 16.01
CA TRP A 239 1.33 23.27 17.30
C TRP A 239 2.00 24.59 17.69
N ALA A 240 2.72 25.23 16.76
CA ALA A 240 3.33 26.54 16.99
C ALA A 240 2.29 27.62 17.34
N VAL A 241 1.17 27.69 16.62
CA VAL A 241 0.06 28.63 16.90
C VAL A 241 -0.48 28.44 18.33
N MET A 242 -0.68 27.18 18.75
CA MET A 242 -1.11 26.88 20.10
C MET A 242 -0.05 27.28 21.14
N ALA A 243 1.23 27.00 20.92
CA ALA A 243 2.31 27.38 21.83
C ALA A 243 2.47 28.90 21.98
N ILE A 244 2.41 29.64 20.87
CA ILE A 244 2.43 31.12 20.84
C ILE A 244 1.27 31.66 21.69
N THR A 245 0.07 31.09 21.52
CA THR A 245 -1.13 31.47 22.26
C THR A 245 -1.03 31.13 23.75
N ALA A 246 -0.49 29.95 24.09
CA ALA A 246 -0.27 29.54 25.47
C ALA A 246 0.67 30.52 26.20
N ALA A 247 1.74 30.94 25.52
CA ALA A 247 2.67 31.96 26.00
C ALA A 247 2.07 33.38 26.04
N GLY A 248 0.81 33.57 25.65
CA GLY A 248 0.10 34.85 25.72
C GLY A 248 0.46 35.81 24.59
N GLN A 249 1.09 35.33 23.53
CA GLN A 249 1.34 36.11 22.32
C GLN A 249 0.23 35.86 21.30
N ASN A 250 0.04 36.79 20.37
CA ASN A 250 -0.92 36.61 19.28
C ASN A 250 -0.17 36.18 18.00
N PRO A 251 -0.48 34.99 17.43
CA PRO A 251 0.17 34.49 16.22
C PRO A 251 -0.09 35.35 14.98
N THR A 252 -1.07 36.26 14.98
CA THR A 252 -1.29 37.20 13.86
C THR A 252 -0.52 38.52 14.01
N ASP A 253 0.19 38.74 15.12
CA ASP A 253 0.96 39.96 15.34
C ASP A 253 2.10 40.11 14.31
N THR A 254 2.53 41.34 14.05
CA THR A 254 3.63 41.66 13.12
C THR A 254 4.91 40.89 13.43
N ARG A 255 5.17 40.60 14.71
CA ARG A 255 6.34 39.81 15.14
C ARG A 255 6.29 38.36 14.65
N TRP A 256 5.11 37.83 14.35
CA TRP A 256 4.87 36.49 13.82
C TRP A 256 4.53 36.53 12.33
N GLN A 257 4.81 37.63 11.64
CA GLN A 257 4.65 37.69 10.19
C GLN A 257 6.01 37.59 9.49
N ILE A 258 6.01 36.92 8.34
CA ILE A 258 7.08 36.99 7.34
C ILE A 258 6.41 37.33 6.01
N ASN A 259 6.90 38.36 5.33
CA ASN A 259 6.30 38.89 4.09
C ASN A 259 4.80 39.24 4.21
N GLY A 260 4.35 39.62 5.41
CA GLY A 260 2.94 39.93 5.70
C GLY A 260 2.04 38.73 5.96
N PHE A 261 2.57 37.49 5.87
CA PHE A 261 1.82 36.27 6.16
C PHE A 261 2.07 35.80 7.60
N SER A 262 1.01 35.53 8.34
CA SER A 262 1.06 34.92 9.66
C SER A 262 0.90 33.38 9.61
N PRO A 263 1.23 32.65 10.69
CA PRO A 263 0.93 31.23 10.83
C PRO A 263 -0.55 30.90 10.66
N VAL A 264 -1.44 31.81 11.08
CA VAL A 264 -2.88 31.64 10.90
C VAL A 264 -3.23 31.72 9.42
N ASP A 265 -2.69 32.68 8.68
CA ASP A 265 -2.93 32.81 7.24
C ASP A 265 -2.45 31.56 6.48
N PHE A 266 -1.30 31.02 6.87
CA PHE A 266 -0.80 29.75 6.32
C PHE A 266 -1.79 28.61 6.55
N LEU A 267 -2.29 28.41 7.78
CA LEU A 267 -3.27 27.36 8.07
C LEU A 267 -4.56 27.54 7.26
N LEU A 268 -5.07 28.76 7.17
CA LEU A 268 -6.27 29.08 6.39
C LEU A 268 -6.12 28.73 4.90
N ASN A 269 -4.92 28.91 4.35
CA ASN A 269 -4.61 28.56 2.96
C ASN A 269 -4.58 27.04 2.69
N LEU A 270 -4.56 26.20 3.73
CA LEU A 270 -4.55 24.75 3.61
C LEU A 270 -5.95 24.12 3.63
N GLN A 271 -7.01 24.89 3.91
CA GLN A 271 -8.37 24.36 3.91
C GLN A 271 -8.83 24.03 2.48
N GLN A 272 -9.40 22.84 2.32
CA GLN A 272 -9.95 22.34 1.06
C GLN A 272 -11.43 22.68 0.91
N GLU A 273 -11.96 22.54 -0.30
CA GLU A 273 -13.39 22.74 -0.59
C GLU A 273 -14.30 21.85 0.26
N ASN A 274 -13.85 20.64 0.60
CA ASN A 274 -14.58 19.73 1.48
C ASN A 274 -14.46 20.07 2.98
N GLY A 275 -13.76 21.16 3.33
CA GLY A 275 -13.56 21.64 4.70
C GLY A 275 -12.34 21.08 5.43
N GLY A 276 -11.74 19.98 4.95
CA GLY A 276 -10.56 19.37 5.56
C GLY A 276 -9.26 20.11 5.23
N PHE A 277 -8.27 20.03 6.11
CA PHE A 277 -6.96 20.67 5.92
C PHE A 277 -5.94 19.71 5.31
N LYS A 278 -5.19 20.19 4.31
CA LYS A 278 -4.03 19.47 3.75
C LYS A 278 -2.85 19.48 4.74
N TRP A 279 -1.91 18.56 4.55
CA TRP A 279 -0.64 18.58 5.30
C TRP A 279 0.24 19.75 4.87
N SER A 280 0.40 19.98 3.56
CA SER A 280 1.11 21.13 3.00
C SER A 280 0.34 21.67 1.79
N VAL A 281 0.80 22.79 1.22
CA VAL A 281 0.15 23.41 0.04
C VAL A 281 -0.01 22.39 -1.11
N ASN A 282 0.96 21.49 -1.27
CA ASN A 282 1.02 20.54 -2.38
C ASN A 282 0.68 19.10 -1.99
N GLN A 283 0.48 18.78 -0.69
CA GLN A 283 0.27 17.40 -0.24
C GLN A 283 -0.92 17.27 0.72
N ASN A 284 -1.82 16.35 0.40
CA ASN A 284 -3.03 16.08 1.17
C ASN A 284 -2.88 14.84 2.08
N PHE A 285 -1.84 14.80 2.91
CA PHE A 285 -1.61 13.67 3.81
C PHE A 285 -2.42 13.79 5.11
N ASN A 286 -3.01 12.67 5.53
CA ASN A 286 -3.77 12.53 6.79
C ASN A 286 -4.71 13.71 7.08
N PRO A 287 -5.61 14.10 6.16
CA PRO A 287 -6.40 15.32 6.29
C PRO A 287 -7.31 15.31 7.53
N GLN A 288 -7.79 14.14 7.98
CA GLN A 288 -8.49 13.98 9.27
C GLN A 288 -7.62 14.45 10.44
N TRP A 289 -6.38 13.96 10.51
CA TRP A 289 -5.45 14.33 11.57
C TRP A 289 -5.07 15.80 11.49
N MET A 290 -4.73 16.32 10.31
CA MET A 290 -4.38 17.74 10.14
C MET A 290 -5.52 18.63 10.60
N THR A 291 -6.75 18.28 10.23
CA THR A 291 -7.95 19.03 10.65
C THR A 291 -8.13 19.01 12.16
N CYS A 292 -7.86 17.89 12.83
CA CYS A 292 -7.91 17.79 14.30
C CYS A 292 -6.90 18.72 15.00
N TYR A 293 -5.71 18.93 14.43
CA TYR A 293 -4.72 19.86 14.97
C TYR A 293 -5.06 21.33 14.67
N VAL A 294 -5.56 21.60 13.47
CA VAL A 294 -5.82 22.98 13.02
C VAL A 294 -7.01 23.62 13.75
N ILE A 295 -8.07 22.87 14.07
CA ILE A 295 -9.25 23.42 14.77
C ILE A 295 -8.89 24.10 16.11
N PRO A 296 -8.27 23.44 17.10
CA PRO A 296 -7.91 24.09 18.37
C PRO A 296 -6.90 25.24 18.17
N ALA A 297 -6.01 25.13 17.19
CA ALA A 297 -5.08 26.20 16.86
C ALA A 297 -5.81 27.46 16.38
N LEU A 298 -6.72 27.36 15.39
CA LEU A 298 -7.48 28.51 14.87
C LEU A 298 -8.41 29.11 15.93
N LEU A 299 -8.93 28.30 16.85
CA LEU A 299 -9.76 28.75 17.97
C LEU A 299 -8.97 29.35 19.13
N GLY A 300 -7.63 29.36 19.06
CA GLY A 300 -6.77 29.84 20.14
C GLY A 300 -6.92 29.08 21.46
N LYS A 301 -7.14 27.76 21.37
CA LYS A 301 -7.32 26.88 22.52
C LYS A 301 -6.13 25.91 22.63
N PRO A 302 -5.02 26.31 23.28
CA PRO A 302 -3.89 25.44 23.51
C PRO A 302 -4.22 24.29 24.48
N LEU A 303 -3.39 23.26 24.49
CA LEU A 303 -3.52 22.15 25.43
C LEU A 303 -3.05 22.54 26.85
N PRO A 304 -3.64 21.96 27.90
CA PRO A 304 -4.86 21.15 27.86
C PRO A 304 -6.11 22.02 27.63
N ILE A 305 -7.00 21.62 26.72
CA ILE A 305 -8.20 22.41 26.38
C ILE A 305 -9.27 22.43 27.48
N LYS A 306 -9.22 21.47 28.40
CA LYS A 306 -10.14 21.31 29.54
C LYS A 306 -9.39 20.76 30.74
N ILE A 307 -9.90 21.08 31.92
CA ILE A 307 -9.45 20.53 33.19
C ILE A 307 -10.66 19.86 33.85
N TYR A 308 -10.52 18.58 34.17
CA TYR A 308 -11.49 17.80 34.91
C TYR A 308 -11.63 18.37 36.32
N LYS A 309 -12.87 18.68 36.70
CA LYS A 309 -13.23 19.11 38.05
C LYS A 309 -14.05 17.99 38.68
N THR A 310 -13.60 17.44 39.81
CA THR A 310 -14.43 16.56 40.62
C THR A 310 -15.61 17.35 41.14
N THR A 311 -16.82 17.02 40.71
CA THR A 311 -18.03 17.43 41.40
C THR A 311 -18.04 16.72 42.76
N GLU A 312 -18.13 17.49 43.84
CA GLU A 312 -18.39 16.97 45.19
C GLU A 312 -19.79 16.34 45.21
N GLU A 313 -19.92 15.09 44.76
CA GLU A 313 -21.12 14.28 45.02
C GLU A 313 -20.72 12.80 45.07
N ASN A 314 -20.84 12.27 46.30
CA ASN A 314 -20.88 10.87 46.72
C ASN A 314 -19.59 10.02 46.61
N CYS A 315 -18.72 10.19 47.60
CA CYS A 315 -17.96 9.06 48.14
C CYS A 315 -18.92 8.18 48.98
N GLN A 316 -19.26 7.00 48.48
CA GLN A 316 -19.55 5.86 49.33
C GLN A 316 -18.77 4.66 48.80
N ASP A 317 -18.10 4.02 49.76
CA ASP A 317 -17.30 2.83 49.63
C ASP A 317 -18.05 1.71 48.91
N ASP A 318 -17.34 0.92 48.10
CA ASP A 318 -17.56 -0.52 48.08
C ASP A 318 -16.23 -1.22 47.83
N ALA A 319 -15.79 -1.89 48.89
CA ALA A 319 -14.66 -2.80 48.92
C ALA A 319 -15.01 -4.11 48.20
N ASP A 320 -13.94 -4.76 47.75
CA ASP A 320 -13.84 -6.21 47.54
C ASP A 320 -14.70 -6.83 46.42
N ASN A 321 -14.01 -7.34 45.40
CA ASN A 321 -14.26 -8.68 44.89
C ASN A 321 -13.11 -9.06 43.96
N GLY A 322 -12.14 -9.80 44.49
CA GLY A 322 -11.19 -10.54 43.67
C GLY A 322 -11.89 -11.67 42.90
N VAL A 323 -11.54 -11.85 41.62
CA VAL A 323 -11.74 -13.12 40.91
C VAL A 323 -10.63 -13.36 39.88
N ASN A 324 -9.85 -14.40 40.18
CA ASN A 324 -9.25 -15.44 39.33
C ASN A 324 -8.54 -15.10 38.02
N GLU A 325 -7.23 -15.34 38.06
CA GLU A 325 -6.49 -16.00 36.98
C GLU A 325 -7.18 -17.31 36.58
N ASN A 326 -7.42 -17.51 35.28
CA ASN A 326 -7.29 -18.80 34.60
C ASN A 326 -7.41 -18.65 33.08
N ASN A 327 -6.31 -18.97 32.39
CA ASN A 327 -6.17 -19.51 31.03
C ASN A 327 -7.14 -18.98 29.95
N ALA A 328 -6.69 -17.96 29.23
CA ALA A 328 -7.08 -17.77 27.84
C ALA A 328 -6.07 -18.51 26.94
N ASN A 329 -6.56 -19.51 26.19
CA ASN A 329 -5.85 -20.08 25.06
C ASN A 329 -5.41 -18.94 24.13
N VAL A 330 -4.11 -18.66 24.08
CA VAL A 330 -3.51 -17.72 23.13
C VAL A 330 -3.69 -18.33 21.74
N THR A 331 -4.72 -17.90 21.01
CA THR A 331 -4.78 -18.08 19.56
C THR A 331 -3.64 -17.27 18.97
N VAL A 332 -2.56 -17.96 18.59
CA VAL A 332 -1.43 -17.37 17.88
C VAL A 332 -1.94 -16.94 16.50
N ASN A 333 -2.10 -15.63 16.29
CA ASN A 333 -2.43 -15.08 14.98
C ASN A 333 -1.22 -15.27 14.06
N VAL A 334 -1.30 -16.27 13.17
CA VAL A 334 -0.30 -16.52 12.13
C VAL A 334 -0.77 -15.88 10.83
N TRP A 335 0.10 -15.09 10.21
CA TRP A 335 -0.09 -14.61 8.84
C TRP A 335 0.71 -15.47 7.86
N THR A 336 0.11 -15.76 6.70
CA THR A 336 0.77 -16.41 5.56
C THR A 336 0.46 -15.61 4.31
N GLY A 337 1.51 -15.16 3.61
CA GLY A 337 1.36 -14.43 2.36
C GLY A 337 2.63 -14.37 1.54
N SER A 338 2.50 -13.79 0.35
CA SER A 338 3.61 -13.64 -0.59
C SER A 338 4.42 -12.40 -0.26
N ILE A 339 5.72 -12.47 -0.45
CA ILE A 339 6.61 -11.32 -0.32
C ILE A 339 7.58 -11.32 -1.51
N ARG A 340 7.82 -10.12 -2.03
CA ARG A 340 8.72 -9.84 -3.14
C ARG A 340 9.66 -8.71 -2.75
N ILE A 341 10.94 -8.88 -3.02
CA ILE A 341 11.99 -7.91 -2.68
C ILE A 341 12.72 -7.58 -3.98
N GLU A 342 12.48 -6.39 -4.49
CA GLU A 342 13.10 -5.86 -5.71
C GLU A 342 14.22 -4.90 -5.32
N GLY A 343 15.47 -5.31 -5.55
CA GLY A 343 16.63 -4.44 -5.44
C GLY A 343 16.84 -3.60 -6.71
N LYS A 344 17.92 -2.82 -6.72
CA LYS A 344 18.22 -1.88 -7.81
C LYS A 344 18.28 -2.54 -9.19
N ASN A 345 18.96 -3.69 -9.28
CA ASN A 345 19.27 -4.34 -10.57
C ASN A 345 18.74 -5.77 -10.71
N HIS A 346 18.27 -6.40 -9.63
CA HIS A 346 17.60 -7.69 -9.69
C HIS A 346 16.56 -7.87 -8.57
N THR A 347 15.71 -8.90 -8.69
CA THR A 347 14.86 -9.37 -7.59
C THR A 347 15.76 -10.09 -6.58
N VAL A 348 15.87 -9.55 -5.37
CA VAL A 348 16.68 -10.12 -4.28
C VAL A 348 16.06 -11.44 -3.83
N TRP A 349 14.75 -11.44 -3.59
CA TRP A 349 14.03 -12.64 -3.18
C TRP A 349 12.53 -12.52 -3.47
N SER A 350 11.89 -13.66 -3.74
CA SER A 350 10.43 -13.75 -3.73
C SER A 350 9.97 -15.13 -3.25
N GLY A 351 8.90 -15.16 -2.48
CA GLY A 351 8.38 -16.40 -1.92
C GLY A 351 7.19 -16.19 -0.99
N THR A 352 6.75 -17.27 -0.34
CA THR A 352 5.71 -17.23 0.68
C THR A 352 6.36 -17.37 2.05
N VAL A 353 5.97 -16.54 3.00
CA VAL A 353 6.42 -16.61 4.40
C VAL A 353 5.23 -16.92 5.32
N SER A 354 5.50 -17.44 6.51
CA SER A 354 4.50 -17.60 7.55
C SER A 354 5.09 -17.21 8.90
N LEU A 355 4.43 -16.30 9.60
CA LEU A 355 4.93 -15.76 10.86
C LEU A 355 3.80 -15.41 11.82
N SER A 356 4.15 -15.33 13.09
CA SER A 356 3.31 -14.72 14.14
C SER A 356 4.12 -13.59 14.77
N SER A 357 4.59 -13.70 16.01
CA SER A 357 5.58 -12.75 16.54
C SER A 357 6.96 -12.92 15.88
N SER A 358 7.76 -11.86 15.87
CA SER A 358 9.14 -11.88 15.39
C SER A 358 10.08 -11.22 16.41
N LEU A 359 11.35 -11.65 16.44
CA LEU A 359 12.40 -11.02 17.23
C LEU A 359 13.39 -10.37 16.27
N ILE A 360 13.42 -9.04 16.24
CA ILE A 360 14.23 -8.27 15.30
C ILE A 360 15.44 -7.70 16.01
N THR A 361 16.64 -7.95 15.48
CA THR A 361 17.85 -7.29 15.96
C THR A 361 18.06 -5.98 15.17
N ALA A 362 18.10 -4.85 15.85
CA ALA A 362 18.30 -3.54 15.24
C ALA A 362 19.40 -2.74 15.95
N LEU A 363 20.13 -1.91 15.20
CA LEU A 363 21.05 -0.93 15.76
C LEU A 363 20.21 0.21 16.34
N ASN A 364 20.27 0.40 17.65
CA ASN A 364 19.61 1.54 18.28
C ASN A 364 20.42 2.81 18.00
N ASP A 365 19.82 3.76 17.30
CA ASP A 365 20.47 5.02 16.88
C ASP A 365 20.93 5.86 18.08
N SER A 366 20.25 5.75 19.23
CA SER A 366 20.58 6.50 20.44
C SER A 366 21.67 5.85 21.28
N SER A 367 21.66 4.52 21.43
CA SER A 367 22.70 3.81 22.21
C SER A 367 23.95 3.47 21.38
N GLY A 368 23.80 3.33 20.07
CA GLY A 368 24.84 2.83 19.17
C GLY A 368 25.07 1.32 19.30
N GLU A 369 24.22 0.60 20.04
CA GLU A 369 24.33 -0.84 20.28
C GLU A 369 23.30 -1.64 19.49
N MET A 370 23.60 -2.92 19.23
CA MET A 370 22.64 -3.85 18.65
C MET A 370 21.73 -4.37 19.76
N GLU A 371 20.42 -4.18 19.59
CA GLU A 371 19.40 -4.56 20.55
C GLU A 371 18.35 -5.47 19.89
N GLU A 372 17.72 -6.33 20.69
CA GLU A 372 16.66 -7.22 20.23
C GLU A 372 15.27 -6.67 20.58
N TYR A 373 14.38 -6.63 19.60
CA TYR A 373 13.03 -6.09 19.72
C TYR A 373 12.01 -7.17 19.39
N THR A 374 11.15 -7.49 20.36
CA THR A 374 10.04 -8.42 20.13
C THR A 374 8.86 -7.67 19.50
N ILE A 375 8.45 -8.10 18.33
CA ILE A 375 7.21 -7.65 17.67
C ILE A 375 6.16 -8.75 17.89
N PRO A 376 5.11 -8.53 18.71
CA PRO A 376 4.24 -9.60 19.21
C PRO A 376 3.14 -10.03 18.23
N TYR A 377 3.17 -9.59 16.98
CA TYR A 377 2.20 -9.87 15.93
C TYR A 377 2.90 -10.01 14.57
N PRO A 378 2.25 -10.64 13.56
CA PRO A 378 2.83 -10.75 12.23
C PRO A 378 2.97 -9.36 11.62
N SER A 379 4.20 -8.86 11.49
CA SER A 379 4.48 -7.55 10.91
C SER A 379 5.16 -7.62 9.56
N VAL A 380 5.15 -6.52 8.80
CA VAL A 380 5.88 -6.43 7.53
C VAL A 380 7.39 -6.62 7.75
N LEU A 381 7.94 -6.07 8.83
CA LEU A 381 9.35 -6.26 9.19
C LEU A 381 9.64 -7.71 9.62
N GLY A 382 8.73 -8.33 10.36
CA GLY A 382 8.82 -9.77 10.67
C GLY A 382 8.78 -10.62 9.40
N ALA A 383 7.95 -10.25 8.42
CA ALA A 383 7.89 -10.94 7.14
C ALA A 383 9.20 -10.78 6.34
N LEU A 384 9.86 -9.62 6.43
CA LEU A 384 11.20 -9.40 5.87
C LEU A 384 12.25 -10.25 6.59
N ASP A 385 12.18 -10.38 7.91
CA ASP A 385 13.08 -11.22 8.70
C ASP A 385 12.96 -12.71 8.31
N GLU A 386 11.72 -13.22 8.22
CA GLU A 386 11.46 -14.59 7.79
C GLU A 386 11.89 -14.81 6.32
N ALA A 387 11.68 -13.81 5.45
CA ALA A 387 12.19 -13.82 4.09
C ALA A 387 13.72 -13.87 4.04
N SER A 388 14.40 -13.10 4.88
CA SER A 388 15.87 -13.10 5.01
C SER A 388 16.38 -14.47 5.43
N ARG A 389 15.73 -15.10 6.42
CA ARG A 389 16.05 -16.44 6.90
C ARG A 389 15.89 -17.51 5.80
N LEU A 390 14.80 -17.45 5.03
CA LEU A 390 14.52 -18.40 3.95
C LEU A 390 15.37 -18.15 2.69
N GLY A 391 15.62 -16.88 2.37
CA GLY A 391 16.34 -16.44 1.19
C GLY A 391 17.86 -16.38 1.35
N GLY A 392 18.37 -16.41 2.59
CA GLY A 392 19.80 -16.36 2.88
C GLY A 392 20.47 -15.02 2.56
N PHE A 393 19.70 -13.91 2.54
CA PHE A 393 20.22 -12.57 2.34
C PHE A 393 20.27 -11.82 3.68
N SER A 394 21.23 -10.90 3.84
CA SER A 394 21.30 -10.05 5.03
C SER A 394 20.38 -8.83 4.91
N TYR A 395 19.92 -8.33 6.04
CA TYR A 395 19.32 -7.01 6.15
C TYR A 395 19.83 -6.35 7.44
N SER A 396 19.72 -5.03 7.52
CA SER A 396 19.99 -4.31 8.76
C SER A 396 18.90 -3.30 9.03
N VAL A 397 18.62 -3.12 10.31
CA VAL A 397 17.59 -2.22 10.80
C VAL A 397 18.25 -1.25 11.76
N ILE A 398 17.87 0.02 11.65
CA ILE A 398 18.14 1.02 12.67
C ILE A 398 16.83 1.25 13.42
N TYR A 399 16.86 1.08 14.73
CA TYR A 399 15.77 1.53 15.58
C TYR A 399 16.02 3.00 15.95
N TYR A 400 15.05 3.86 15.67
CA TYR A 400 15.05 5.26 16.08
C TYR A 400 14.13 5.42 17.29
N PRO A 401 14.66 5.46 18.52
CA PRO A 401 13.84 5.59 19.73
C PRO A 401 12.96 6.86 19.72
N SER A 402 13.49 7.95 19.16
CA SER A 402 12.80 9.24 19.03
C SER A 402 11.48 9.19 18.25
N TRP A 403 11.34 8.24 17.32
CA TRP A 403 10.12 8.02 16.54
C TRP A 403 9.46 6.68 16.85
N ASN A 404 10.11 5.88 17.70
CA ASN A 404 9.84 4.46 17.90
C ASN A 404 9.60 3.79 16.54
N ALA A 405 10.56 3.91 15.64
CA ALA A 405 10.41 3.43 14.27
C ALA A 405 11.61 2.57 13.91
N PHE A 406 11.34 1.48 13.20
CA PHE A 406 12.32 0.65 12.57
C PHE A 406 12.56 1.15 11.16
N TYR A 407 13.77 1.61 10.92
CA TYR A 407 14.22 1.94 9.59
C TYR A 407 15.03 0.79 9.03
N VAL A 408 14.50 0.14 7.99
CA VAL A 408 15.25 -0.88 7.25
C VAL A 408 16.35 -0.17 6.47
N LYS A 409 17.56 -0.22 7.02
CA LYS A 409 18.73 0.48 6.51
C LYS A 409 19.31 -0.22 5.30
N THR A 410 19.42 -1.55 5.32
CA THR A 410 19.90 -2.33 4.18
C THR A 410 19.08 -3.59 3.97
N ILE A 411 18.99 -4.03 2.72
CA ILE A 411 18.57 -5.38 2.33
C ILE A 411 19.54 -5.84 1.23
N ALA A 412 20.11 -7.02 1.38
CA ALA A 412 21.11 -7.60 0.48
C ALA A 412 22.28 -6.66 0.13
N GLY A 413 22.65 -5.76 1.04
CA GLY A 413 23.77 -4.82 0.89
C GLY A 413 23.44 -3.49 0.21
N GLU A 414 22.24 -3.30 -0.34
CA GLU A 414 21.80 -1.98 -0.86
C GLU A 414 21.21 -1.16 0.30
N SER A 415 21.49 0.14 0.37
CA SER A 415 21.17 0.98 1.54
C SER A 415 20.20 2.14 1.28
N ASP A 416 19.55 2.58 2.34
CA ASP A 416 18.84 3.86 2.51
C ASP A 416 17.52 4.09 1.73
N TRP A 417 17.29 3.37 0.65
CA TRP A 417 16.20 3.67 -0.30
C TRP A 417 15.16 2.57 -0.42
N TRP A 418 14.87 1.91 0.71
CA TRP A 418 13.92 0.80 0.77
C TRP A 418 12.52 1.28 1.13
N HIS A 419 11.57 0.96 0.26
CA HIS A 419 10.15 1.20 0.44
C HIS A 419 9.43 -0.13 0.61
N TYR A 420 8.31 -0.14 1.34
CA TYR A 420 7.42 -1.30 1.35
C TYR A 420 5.98 -0.93 0.97
N LEU A 421 5.28 -1.88 0.38
CA LEU A 421 3.87 -1.79 0.03
C LEU A 421 3.17 -3.08 0.46
N VAL A 422 1.91 -2.98 0.87
CA VAL A 422 1.04 -4.12 1.15
C VAL A 422 -0.11 -4.10 0.15
N ASP A 423 -0.24 -5.17 -0.63
CA ASP A 423 -1.19 -5.28 -1.75
C ASP A 423 -1.13 -4.08 -2.71
N TYR A 424 0.10 -3.63 -3.03
CA TYR A 424 0.39 -2.43 -3.83
C TYR A 424 -0.11 -1.10 -3.25
N ASN A 425 -0.57 -1.08 -2.00
CA ASN A 425 -0.88 0.15 -1.28
C ASN A 425 0.37 0.63 -0.54
N VAL A 426 0.74 1.88 -0.78
CA VAL A 426 1.81 2.55 -0.02
C VAL A 426 1.30 2.76 1.40
N SER A 427 2.00 2.19 2.37
CA SER A 427 1.68 2.35 3.79
C SER A 427 2.67 3.32 4.43
N MET A 428 2.13 4.33 5.12
CA MET A 428 2.92 5.27 5.94
C MET A 428 3.08 4.79 7.39
N VAL A 429 2.82 3.51 7.64
CA VAL A 429 3.09 2.88 8.94
C VAL A 429 4.53 2.40 8.94
N ASP A 430 5.19 2.43 10.10
CA ASP A 430 6.46 1.74 10.28
C ASP A 430 6.32 0.22 9.96
N ALA A 431 7.33 -0.38 9.31
CA ALA A 431 7.25 -1.79 8.90
C ALA A 431 7.18 -2.76 10.09
N GLY A 432 7.74 -2.39 11.25
CA GLY A 432 7.62 -3.16 12.48
C GLY A 432 6.26 -3.02 13.17
N LYS A 433 5.50 -1.95 12.85
CA LYS A 433 4.18 -1.64 13.41
C LYS A 433 3.01 -1.96 12.51
N TYR A 434 3.24 -2.25 11.23
CA TYR A 434 2.17 -2.69 10.34
C TYR A 434 1.78 -4.13 10.69
N GLU A 435 0.64 -4.30 11.36
CA GLU A 435 0.10 -5.62 11.69
C GLU A 435 -0.60 -6.24 10.47
N LEU A 436 -0.07 -7.36 10.00
CA LEU A 436 -0.60 -8.12 8.88
C LEU A 436 -1.81 -8.94 9.32
N THR A 437 -2.86 -8.88 8.51
CA THR A 437 -4.12 -9.58 8.72
C THR A 437 -4.37 -10.59 7.61
N SER A 438 -5.38 -11.44 7.79
CA SER A 438 -5.80 -12.38 6.75
C SER A 438 -6.26 -11.73 5.44
N LYS A 439 -6.50 -10.41 5.41
CA LYS A 439 -6.86 -9.66 4.20
C LYS A 439 -5.64 -9.35 3.34
N ASP A 440 -4.48 -9.15 3.97
CA ASP A 440 -3.23 -8.78 3.31
C ASP A 440 -2.63 -9.99 2.62
N LYS A 441 -2.33 -9.89 1.31
CA LYS A 441 -1.92 -11.05 0.49
C LYS A 441 -0.47 -10.99 0.03
N GLU A 442 0.01 -9.80 -0.31
CA GLU A 442 1.34 -9.58 -0.86
C GLU A 442 2.04 -8.40 -0.17
N ILE A 443 3.32 -8.59 0.12
CA ILE A 443 4.24 -7.53 0.54
C ILE A 443 5.25 -7.32 -0.58
N LEU A 444 5.46 -6.07 -0.97
CA LEU A 444 6.55 -5.68 -1.86
C LEU A 444 7.52 -4.79 -1.10
N TRP A 445 8.78 -5.22 -0.99
CA TRP A 445 9.90 -4.33 -0.70
C TRP A 445 10.56 -3.90 -2.00
N GLY A 446 10.67 -2.60 -2.24
CA GLY A 446 11.23 -2.03 -3.47
C GLY A 446 12.32 -1.01 -3.17
N TYR A 447 13.49 -1.21 -3.77
CA TYR A 447 14.56 -0.21 -3.77
C TYR A 447 14.28 0.86 -4.81
N LEU A 448 14.19 2.13 -4.38
CA LEU A 448 14.05 3.27 -5.27
C LEU A 448 14.65 4.52 -4.61
N GLU A 449 15.65 5.12 -5.26
CA GLU A 449 16.36 6.35 -4.83
C GLU A 449 15.49 7.61 -5.03
N ASP A 450 14.26 7.54 -4.54
CA ASP A 450 13.26 8.58 -4.54
C ASP A 450 12.47 8.50 -3.23
N TRP A 451 11.95 9.63 -2.77
CA TRP A 451 11.06 9.68 -1.61
C TRP A 451 9.65 9.16 -1.93
N TYR A 452 9.26 9.19 -3.20
CA TYR A 452 7.98 8.65 -3.65
C TYR A 452 8.19 7.33 -4.35
N VAL A 453 7.66 6.25 -3.76
CA VAL A 453 7.68 4.95 -4.40
C VAL A 453 6.65 4.91 -5.52
N HIS A 454 7.14 4.62 -6.73
CA HIS A 454 6.30 4.22 -7.85
C HIS A 454 6.65 2.78 -8.21
N VAL A 455 5.65 1.96 -8.50
CA VAL A 455 5.83 0.52 -8.71
C VAL A 455 5.16 0.10 -10.00
N LEU A 456 5.86 -0.66 -10.83
CA LEU A 456 5.24 -1.29 -12.00
C LEU A 456 4.52 -2.58 -11.63
N ARG A 457 3.50 -2.89 -12.42
CA ARG A 457 2.78 -4.16 -12.44
C ARG A 457 2.63 -4.59 -13.88
N VAL A 458 2.75 -5.88 -14.13
CA VAL A 458 2.43 -6.46 -15.43
C VAL A 458 1.28 -7.44 -15.29
N ASP A 459 0.37 -7.37 -16.24
CA ASP A 459 -0.68 -8.35 -16.47
C ASP A 459 -0.58 -8.85 -17.92
N LEU A 460 -0.89 -10.12 -18.13
CA LEU A 460 -0.82 -10.76 -19.43
C LEU A 460 -2.17 -11.37 -19.78
N ASP A 461 -2.63 -11.15 -21.01
CA ASP A 461 -3.83 -11.82 -21.52
C ASP A 461 -3.64 -13.35 -21.62
N LYS A 462 -2.39 -13.81 -21.78
CA LYS A 462 -2.02 -15.23 -21.90
C LYS A 462 -0.66 -15.51 -21.24
N THR A 463 -0.58 -16.63 -20.52
CA THR A 463 0.69 -17.18 -19.98
C THR A 463 1.14 -18.45 -20.69
N VAL A 464 0.32 -18.99 -21.58
CA VAL A 464 0.63 -20.12 -22.45
C VAL A 464 0.28 -19.71 -23.88
N VAL A 465 1.28 -19.66 -24.76
CA VAL A 465 1.14 -19.18 -26.15
C VAL A 465 1.85 -20.12 -27.10
N ASN A 466 1.46 -20.11 -28.37
CA ASN A 466 2.23 -20.79 -29.41
C ASN A 466 3.40 -19.96 -29.90
N GLN A 467 4.35 -20.64 -30.56
CA GLN A 467 5.22 -19.99 -31.53
C GLN A 467 4.42 -19.13 -32.51
N SER A 468 4.91 -17.91 -32.71
CA SER A 468 4.33 -16.89 -33.58
C SER A 468 2.93 -16.41 -33.18
N GLU A 469 2.38 -16.83 -32.04
CA GLU A 469 1.13 -16.29 -31.51
C GLU A 469 1.38 -15.02 -30.71
N GLU A 470 0.52 -14.04 -30.93
CA GLU A 470 0.56 -12.79 -30.19
C GLU A 470 -0.10 -12.94 -28.81
N PHE A 471 0.53 -12.30 -27.84
CA PHE A 471 -0.03 -12.01 -26.53
C PHE A 471 0.28 -10.57 -26.16
N THR A 472 -0.54 -10.00 -25.29
CA THR A 472 -0.43 -8.62 -24.85
C THR A 472 0.02 -8.57 -23.40
N VAL A 473 1.06 -7.78 -23.16
CA VAL A 473 1.49 -7.38 -21.82
C VAL A 473 0.94 -5.99 -21.56
N THR A 474 0.20 -5.82 -20.47
CA THR A 474 -0.27 -4.50 -20.02
C THR A 474 0.50 -4.09 -18.77
N VAL A 475 1.05 -2.88 -18.79
CA VAL A 475 1.85 -2.31 -17.71
C VAL A 475 1.03 -1.28 -16.95
N TYR A 476 0.92 -1.48 -15.64
CA TYR A 476 0.25 -0.57 -14.72
C TYR A 476 1.22 -0.01 -13.67
N ASN A 477 0.84 1.09 -13.02
CA ASN A 477 1.45 1.52 -11.78
C ASN A 477 0.74 0.93 -10.55
N GLU A 478 1.17 1.31 -9.35
CA GLU A 478 0.58 0.92 -8.07
C GLU A 478 -0.93 1.22 -7.97
N SER A 479 -1.40 2.28 -8.62
CA SER A 479 -2.81 2.71 -8.64
C SER A 479 -3.62 2.09 -9.79
N MET A 480 -3.11 1.05 -10.46
CA MET A 480 -3.72 0.44 -11.65
C MET A 480 -3.89 1.39 -12.86
N ALA A 481 -3.15 2.51 -12.89
CA ALA A 481 -3.11 3.39 -14.06
C ALA A 481 -2.12 2.85 -15.10
N LEU A 482 -2.47 2.96 -16.38
CA LEU A 482 -1.66 2.47 -17.49
C LEU A 482 -0.36 3.27 -17.63
N VAL A 483 0.77 2.58 -17.83
CA VAL A 483 2.10 3.20 -17.89
C VAL A 483 2.68 3.12 -19.30
N LYS A 484 2.74 4.27 -19.97
CA LYS A 484 3.46 4.45 -21.23
C LYS A 484 4.98 4.44 -21.04
N GLY A 485 5.70 3.91 -22.03
CA GLY A 485 7.15 4.04 -22.12
C GLY A 485 7.93 3.21 -21.10
N ALA A 486 7.31 2.18 -20.54
CA ALA A 486 8.00 1.16 -19.75
C ALA A 486 8.63 0.13 -20.68
N VAL A 487 9.82 -0.36 -20.34
CA VAL A 487 10.51 -1.42 -21.06
C VAL A 487 10.01 -2.76 -20.54
N VAL A 488 9.33 -3.53 -21.38
CA VAL A 488 8.85 -4.89 -21.10
C VAL A 488 9.89 -5.89 -21.61
N HIS A 489 10.48 -6.65 -20.70
CA HIS A 489 11.40 -7.74 -20.98
C HIS A 489 10.62 -9.05 -21.15
N VAL A 490 10.95 -9.83 -22.18
CA VAL A 490 10.42 -11.17 -22.44
C VAL A 490 11.60 -12.08 -22.72
N GLY A 491 12.15 -12.72 -21.69
CA GLY A 491 13.46 -13.37 -21.80
C GLY A 491 14.55 -12.36 -22.16
N SER A 492 15.19 -12.51 -23.32
CA SER A 492 16.20 -11.57 -23.83
C SER A 492 15.64 -10.49 -24.76
N PHE A 493 14.33 -10.49 -25.03
CA PHE A 493 13.68 -9.52 -25.89
C PHE A 493 13.18 -8.33 -25.08
N GLU A 494 13.26 -7.13 -25.64
CA GLU A 494 12.79 -5.89 -25.03
C GLU A 494 11.78 -5.19 -25.94
N TYR A 495 10.73 -4.66 -25.33
CA TYR A 495 9.65 -3.93 -25.98
C TYR A 495 9.30 -2.69 -25.17
N THR A 496 8.69 -1.69 -25.79
CA THR A 496 8.28 -0.45 -25.09
C THR A 496 6.76 -0.30 -25.10
N SER A 497 6.16 -0.06 -23.94
CA SER A 497 4.71 0.13 -23.83
C SER A 497 4.22 1.41 -24.53
N ASN A 498 3.10 1.30 -25.23
CA ASN A 498 2.48 2.40 -25.97
C ASN A 498 1.69 3.38 -25.05
N GLU A 499 0.96 4.33 -25.61
CA GLU A 499 0.13 5.30 -24.85
C GLU A 499 -0.92 4.62 -23.95
N GLU A 500 -1.36 3.41 -24.32
CA GLU A 500 -2.30 2.60 -23.54
C GLU A 500 -1.59 1.66 -22.56
N GLY A 501 -0.28 1.82 -22.34
CA GLY A 501 0.50 0.95 -21.45
C GLY A 501 0.62 -0.50 -21.94
N LYS A 502 0.36 -0.78 -23.22
CA LYS A 502 0.35 -2.14 -23.78
C LYS A 502 1.57 -2.42 -24.67
N VAL A 503 1.95 -3.69 -24.71
CA VAL A 503 2.91 -4.27 -25.64
C VAL A 503 2.32 -5.53 -26.25
N THR A 504 2.28 -5.62 -27.58
CA THR A 504 2.00 -6.87 -28.29
C THR A 504 3.30 -7.60 -28.54
N VAL A 505 3.42 -8.81 -27.99
CA VAL A 505 4.61 -9.65 -28.05
C VAL A 505 4.35 -10.85 -28.95
N LYS A 506 5.37 -11.22 -29.74
CA LYS A 506 5.37 -12.42 -30.58
C LYS A 506 6.73 -13.11 -30.47
N ILE A 507 6.73 -14.39 -30.09
CA ILE A 507 7.95 -15.18 -29.89
C ILE A 507 7.99 -16.35 -30.86
N GLU A 508 9.08 -16.48 -31.62
CA GLU A 508 9.23 -17.51 -32.67
C GLU A 508 9.86 -18.81 -32.14
N THR A 509 10.54 -18.76 -31.00
CA THR A 509 11.21 -19.92 -30.39
C THR A 509 10.37 -20.49 -29.25
N SER A 510 10.25 -21.82 -29.19
CA SER A 510 9.57 -22.47 -28.06
C SER A 510 10.45 -22.46 -26.82
N GLY A 511 9.88 -22.21 -25.65
CA GLY A 511 10.62 -22.15 -24.40
C GLY A 511 9.83 -21.48 -23.28
N GLU A 512 10.47 -21.34 -22.12
CA GLU A 512 9.96 -20.54 -21.01
C GLU A 512 10.60 -19.15 -21.03
N TYR A 513 9.77 -18.12 -20.96
CA TYR A 513 10.18 -16.73 -20.97
C TYR A 513 9.67 -16.05 -19.70
N MET A 514 10.55 -15.37 -18.98
CA MET A 514 10.13 -14.50 -17.89
C MET A 514 9.75 -13.14 -18.46
N VAL A 515 8.56 -12.67 -18.10
CA VAL A 515 8.02 -11.37 -18.50
C VAL A 515 7.97 -10.44 -17.30
N TYR A 516 8.56 -9.26 -17.44
CA TYR A 516 8.50 -8.18 -16.44
C TYR A 516 8.76 -6.83 -17.10
N ALA A 517 8.49 -5.73 -16.40
CA ALA A 517 8.68 -4.37 -16.88
C ALA A 517 9.61 -3.56 -15.96
N GLU A 518 10.44 -2.72 -16.58
CA GLU A 518 11.31 -1.73 -15.94
C GLU A 518 11.02 -0.32 -16.48
N LYS A 519 11.21 0.69 -15.65
CA LYS A 519 11.18 2.09 -16.07
C LYS A 519 11.96 2.94 -15.07
N ASN A 520 12.75 3.90 -15.55
CA ASN A 520 13.44 4.83 -14.66
C ASN A 520 12.44 5.57 -13.75
N GLY A 521 12.75 5.62 -12.46
CA GLY A 521 11.86 6.18 -11.44
C GLY A 521 10.79 5.22 -10.92
N PHE A 522 10.83 3.93 -11.28
CA PHE A 522 9.90 2.93 -10.80
C PHE A 522 10.61 1.68 -10.26
N VAL A 523 10.05 1.10 -9.21
CA VAL A 523 10.31 -0.28 -8.80
C VAL A 523 9.76 -1.23 -9.87
N ARG A 524 10.52 -2.28 -10.14
CA ARG A 524 10.21 -3.30 -11.15
C ARG A 524 8.90 -4.04 -10.92
N SER A 525 8.30 -4.48 -12.02
CA SER A 525 7.10 -5.30 -11.95
C SER A 525 7.35 -6.71 -11.43
N ASN A 526 6.24 -7.34 -11.03
CA ASN A 526 6.18 -8.79 -10.84
C ASN A 526 6.67 -9.51 -12.10
N LYS A 527 7.23 -10.71 -11.92
CA LYS A 527 7.67 -11.59 -13.00
C LYS A 527 6.60 -12.63 -13.28
N ILE A 528 6.14 -12.70 -14.52
CA ILE A 528 5.19 -13.72 -14.98
C ILE A 528 5.91 -14.65 -15.95
N LYS A 529 5.84 -15.96 -15.67
CA LYS A 529 6.38 -16.97 -16.59
C LYS A 529 5.39 -17.19 -17.74
N VAL A 530 5.88 -17.04 -18.96
CA VAL A 530 5.17 -17.40 -20.19
C VAL A 530 5.78 -18.66 -20.78
N PHE A 531 4.95 -19.66 -21.06
CA PHE A 531 5.35 -20.84 -21.82
C PHE A 531 4.98 -20.65 -23.29
N VAL A 532 6.00 -20.56 -24.14
CA VAL A 532 5.84 -20.58 -25.60
C VAL A 532 5.97 -22.04 -26.04
N GLY A 533 4.83 -22.68 -26.24
CA GLY A 533 4.76 -24.04 -26.74
C GLY A 533 5.19 -24.14 -28.20
N LYS A 534 5.80 -25.26 -28.57
CA LYS A 534 5.69 -25.74 -29.95
C LYS A 534 4.20 -25.89 -30.24
N LYS A 535 3.74 -25.55 -31.45
CA LYS A 535 2.31 -25.68 -31.77
C LYS A 535 1.77 -27.10 -31.58
N VAL A 536 2.66 -28.12 -31.59
CA VAL A 536 2.36 -29.53 -31.33
C VAL A 536 3.53 -30.24 -30.62
N GLU A 537 3.27 -30.98 -29.54
CA GLU A 537 4.25 -31.82 -28.83
C GLU A 537 3.68 -33.24 -28.56
N ILE A 538 4.42 -34.30 -28.88
CA ILE A 538 4.08 -35.68 -28.48
C ILE A 538 4.60 -35.90 -27.04
N VAL A 539 3.70 -35.98 -26.07
CA VAL A 539 4.04 -36.21 -24.64
C VAL A 539 4.05 -37.70 -24.28
N LYS A 540 3.47 -38.54 -25.14
CA LYS A 540 3.55 -40.00 -25.07
C LYS A 540 3.48 -40.56 -26.49
N PRO A 541 4.32 -41.52 -26.89
CA PRO A 541 5.46 -42.04 -26.14
C PRO A 541 6.63 -41.04 -26.10
N LEU A 542 7.23 -40.87 -24.93
CA LEU A 542 8.45 -40.07 -24.74
C LEU A 542 9.66 -40.68 -25.45
N HIS A 543 10.62 -39.83 -25.83
CA HIS A 543 11.95 -40.25 -26.28
C HIS A 543 12.67 -41.08 -25.21
N ASN A 544 13.53 -42.01 -25.63
CA ASN A 544 14.45 -42.73 -24.74
C ASN A 544 13.77 -43.50 -23.60
N ALA A 545 12.60 -44.06 -23.87
CA ALA A 545 11.77 -44.75 -22.90
C ALA A 545 11.29 -46.12 -23.40
N ILE A 546 10.97 -47.02 -22.47
CA ILE A 546 10.33 -48.30 -22.76
C ILE A 546 8.87 -48.23 -22.32
N TYR A 547 7.96 -48.65 -23.20
CA TYR A 547 6.53 -48.83 -22.89
C TYR A 547 6.15 -50.30 -23.00
N LEU A 548 5.48 -50.83 -21.98
CA LEU A 548 4.87 -52.16 -21.97
C LEU A 548 3.37 -52.02 -21.76
N TRP A 549 2.56 -52.44 -22.73
CA TRP A 549 1.10 -52.33 -22.75
C TRP A 549 0.63 -50.96 -22.27
N ASN A 550 1.12 -49.91 -22.93
CA ASN A 550 0.82 -48.51 -22.64
C ASN A 550 1.43 -47.94 -21.33
N THR A 551 2.13 -48.75 -20.52
CA THR A 551 2.77 -48.32 -19.26
C THR A 551 4.25 -48.01 -19.48
N LYS A 552 4.71 -46.81 -19.10
CA LYS A 552 6.12 -46.42 -19.16
C LYS A 552 6.91 -47.13 -18.06
N LEU A 553 8.02 -47.79 -18.41
CA LEU A 553 8.97 -48.33 -17.46
C LEU A 553 10.04 -47.29 -17.10
N GLY A 554 10.53 -47.30 -15.85
CA GLY A 554 11.53 -46.34 -15.35
C GLY A 554 12.97 -46.57 -15.86
N ILE A 555 13.15 -47.31 -16.95
CA ILE A 555 14.45 -47.72 -17.49
C ILE A 555 14.85 -46.73 -18.59
N LYS A 556 16.04 -46.13 -18.48
CA LYS A 556 16.60 -45.22 -19.49
C LYS A 556 17.16 -45.99 -20.68
N THR A 557 16.80 -45.61 -21.90
CA THR A 557 17.30 -46.23 -23.14
C THR A 557 17.81 -45.18 -24.12
N HIS A 558 18.53 -45.59 -25.16
CA HIS A 558 18.96 -44.69 -26.24
C HIS A 558 17.94 -44.53 -27.38
N LYS A 559 16.85 -45.31 -27.35
CA LYS A 559 15.74 -45.30 -28.30
C LYS A 559 14.43 -45.58 -27.58
N THR A 560 13.30 -45.19 -28.16
CA THR A 560 11.99 -45.52 -27.60
C THR A 560 11.53 -46.90 -28.07
N PHE A 561 11.27 -47.80 -27.12
CA PHE A 561 10.76 -49.14 -27.39
C PHE A 561 9.31 -49.26 -26.93
N VAL A 562 8.47 -49.84 -27.79
CA VAL A 562 7.05 -50.09 -27.46
C VAL A 562 6.76 -51.57 -27.62
N PHE A 563 6.25 -52.17 -26.54
CA PHE A 563 5.72 -53.53 -26.48
C PHE A 563 4.22 -53.42 -26.18
N GLY A 564 3.35 -53.86 -27.07
CA GLY A 564 1.92 -53.68 -26.86
C GLY A 564 1.35 -52.44 -27.56
N ALA A 565 0.04 -52.20 -27.39
CA ALA A 565 -0.58 -50.93 -27.78
C ALA A 565 -0.06 -49.79 -26.91
N VAL A 566 0.05 -48.58 -27.47
CA VAL A 566 0.43 -47.37 -26.74
C VAL A 566 -0.41 -46.19 -27.19
N ASP A 567 -0.80 -45.34 -26.25
CA ASP A 567 -1.47 -44.07 -26.55
C ASP A 567 -0.42 -43.07 -27.00
N VAL A 568 -0.66 -42.48 -28.16
CA VAL A 568 0.01 -41.28 -28.63
C VAL A 568 -0.75 -40.10 -28.06
N LYS A 569 -0.23 -39.50 -26.99
CA LYS A 569 -0.83 -38.34 -26.34
C LYS A 569 -0.11 -37.09 -26.78
N VAL A 570 -0.88 -36.06 -27.12
CA VAL A 570 -0.34 -34.84 -27.68
C VAL A 570 -0.69 -33.67 -26.77
N ARG A 571 0.30 -32.84 -26.47
CA ARG A 571 0.09 -31.52 -25.92
C ARG A 571 0.12 -30.53 -27.07
N VAL A 572 -0.96 -29.78 -27.23
CA VAL A 572 -1.07 -28.71 -28.22
C VAL A 572 -1.51 -27.45 -27.50
N ALA A 573 -1.31 -26.30 -28.12
CA ALA A 573 -1.81 -25.06 -27.56
C ALA A 573 -3.32 -24.86 -27.78
N ASP A 574 -3.87 -23.88 -27.08
CA ASP A 574 -5.32 -23.80 -26.93
C ASP A 574 -6.12 -23.53 -28.19
N ASN A 575 -5.52 -22.85 -29.16
CA ASN A 575 -6.13 -22.52 -30.46
C ASN A 575 -6.07 -23.67 -31.49
N VAL A 576 -5.43 -24.80 -31.17
CA VAL A 576 -5.47 -26.01 -32.00
C VAL A 576 -6.83 -26.69 -31.78
N LYS A 577 -7.57 -26.85 -32.88
CA LYS A 577 -8.90 -27.48 -32.89
C LYS A 577 -8.89 -28.88 -33.48
N ARG A 578 -7.86 -29.22 -34.25
CA ARG A 578 -7.69 -30.52 -34.90
C ARG A 578 -6.25 -30.98 -34.83
N VAL A 579 -6.07 -32.27 -34.59
CA VAL A 579 -4.78 -32.95 -34.67
C VAL A 579 -4.89 -34.16 -35.61
N GLU A 580 -3.92 -34.31 -36.50
CA GLU A 580 -3.80 -35.49 -37.36
C GLU A 580 -2.55 -36.30 -36.97
N PHE A 581 -2.71 -37.61 -36.91
CA PHE A 581 -1.68 -38.57 -36.55
C PHE A 581 -1.28 -39.36 -37.79
N TYR A 582 0.02 -39.49 -38.00
CA TYR A 582 0.64 -40.16 -39.13
C TYR A 582 1.62 -41.22 -38.64
N VAL A 583 1.71 -42.33 -39.38
CA VAL A 583 2.73 -43.35 -39.20
C VAL A 583 3.45 -43.56 -40.53
N ASP A 584 4.77 -43.38 -40.53
CA ASP A 584 5.64 -43.51 -41.72
C ASP A 584 5.14 -42.66 -42.90
N GLY A 585 4.65 -41.46 -42.60
CA GLY A 585 4.14 -40.49 -43.58
C GLY A 585 2.70 -40.73 -44.06
N LYS A 586 2.04 -41.82 -43.62
CA LYS A 586 0.63 -42.09 -43.92
C LYS A 586 -0.28 -41.60 -42.78
N MET A 587 -1.31 -40.82 -43.10
CA MET A 587 -2.32 -40.39 -42.13
C MET A 587 -3.12 -41.59 -41.62
N GLU A 588 -3.27 -41.69 -40.30
CA GLU A 588 -3.94 -42.81 -39.62
C GLU A 588 -5.19 -42.38 -38.87
N TYR A 589 -5.18 -41.19 -38.27
CA TYR A 589 -6.28 -40.71 -37.44
C TYR A 589 -6.34 -39.19 -37.41
N THR A 590 -7.55 -38.65 -37.28
CA THR A 590 -7.82 -37.24 -37.06
C THR A 590 -8.64 -37.12 -35.78
N ASP A 591 -8.22 -36.22 -34.90
CA ASP A 591 -8.86 -35.95 -33.64
C ASP A 591 -9.26 -34.47 -33.57
N ASP A 592 -10.55 -34.20 -33.39
CA ASP A 592 -11.13 -32.86 -33.32
C ASP A 592 -11.57 -32.50 -31.87
N GLU A 593 -11.37 -33.40 -30.90
CA GLU A 593 -11.80 -33.22 -29.51
C GLU A 593 -10.62 -33.26 -28.54
N LYS A 594 -10.58 -32.32 -27.58
CA LYS A 594 -9.56 -32.31 -26.53
C LYS A 594 -9.95 -33.27 -25.40
N PRO A 595 -8.99 -34.00 -24.77
CA PRO A 595 -7.57 -34.05 -25.09
C PRO A 595 -7.28 -34.89 -26.34
N PHE A 596 -6.35 -34.44 -27.20
CA PHE A 596 -6.01 -35.12 -28.44
C PHE A 596 -5.15 -36.37 -28.19
N GLU A 597 -5.73 -37.54 -28.44
CA GLU A 597 -5.10 -38.84 -28.14
C GLU A 597 -5.46 -39.88 -29.20
N TRP A 598 -4.45 -40.66 -29.62
CA TRP A 598 -4.66 -41.76 -30.55
C TRP A 598 -4.01 -43.05 -30.06
N LYS A 599 -4.74 -44.15 -30.06
CA LYS A 599 -4.20 -45.47 -29.68
C LYS A 599 -3.45 -46.09 -30.86
N LEU A 600 -2.12 -46.08 -30.80
CA LEU A 600 -1.28 -46.82 -31.72
C LEU A 600 -1.32 -48.32 -31.37
N ASN A 601 -1.99 -49.10 -32.23
CA ASN A 601 -2.08 -50.56 -32.11
C ASN A 601 -1.80 -51.23 -33.46
N LYS A 602 -0.62 -50.96 -34.03
CA LYS A 602 -0.19 -51.53 -35.31
C LYS A 602 0.80 -52.66 -35.12
N PHE A 603 0.64 -53.69 -35.93
CA PHE A 603 1.59 -54.80 -36.00
C PHE A 603 2.87 -54.37 -36.74
N ALA A 604 4.00 -54.36 -36.02
CA ALA A 604 5.33 -54.18 -36.60
C ALA A 604 6.38 -54.79 -35.66
N PHE A 605 7.04 -55.88 -36.06
CA PHE A 605 8.06 -56.56 -35.25
C PHE A 605 9.46 -56.12 -35.69
N LEU A 606 10.24 -55.56 -34.76
CA LEU A 606 11.61 -55.06 -34.96
C LEU A 606 11.76 -53.98 -36.04
N LYS A 607 10.66 -53.32 -36.43
CA LYS A 607 10.69 -52.20 -37.36
C LYS A 607 10.68 -50.88 -36.59
N GLU A 608 11.50 -49.95 -37.06
CA GLU A 608 11.36 -48.55 -36.70
C GLU A 608 10.16 -47.97 -37.43
N MET A 609 9.35 -47.22 -36.71
CA MET A 609 8.23 -46.47 -37.26
C MET A 609 8.34 -45.03 -36.79
N THR A 610 8.04 -44.09 -37.68
CA THR A 610 8.00 -42.67 -37.39
C THR A 610 6.57 -42.24 -37.17
N ILE A 611 6.25 -41.83 -35.95
CA ILE A 611 4.99 -41.18 -35.61
C ILE A 611 5.15 -39.70 -35.88
N GLU A 612 4.35 -39.14 -36.78
CA GLU A 612 4.29 -37.70 -37.04
C GLU A 612 2.91 -37.17 -36.61
N VAL A 613 2.88 -36.02 -35.96
CA VAL A 613 1.64 -35.39 -35.55
C VAL A 613 1.59 -33.97 -36.11
N LYS A 614 0.45 -33.61 -36.70
CA LYS A 614 0.19 -32.29 -37.27
C LYS A 614 -0.99 -31.62 -36.58
N GLY A 615 -0.84 -30.35 -36.20
CA GLY A 615 -1.88 -29.58 -35.51
C GLY A 615 -2.38 -28.44 -36.38
N TYR A 616 -3.70 -28.24 -36.40
CA TYR A 616 -4.37 -27.26 -37.24
C TYR A 616 -5.17 -26.26 -36.40
N LYS A 617 -5.03 -24.96 -36.72
CA LYS A 617 -5.86 -23.87 -36.21
C LYS A 617 -7.12 -23.74 -37.08
N SER A 618 -8.25 -23.33 -36.49
CA SER A 618 -9.44 -22.97 -37.26
C SER A 618 -9.23 -21.62 -37.94
N VAL A 619 -9.45 -21.57 -39.26
CA VAL A 619 -9.80 -20.33 -39.96
C VAL A 619 -11.29 -20.07 -39.72
N ASN A 620 -11.66 -18.81 -39.48
CA ASN A 620 -13.00 -18.28 -39.18
C ASN A 620 -14.08 -18.50 -40.27
N ASN A 621 -14.13 -19.63 -40.96
CA ASN A 621 -15.12 -19.89 -42.02
C ASN A 621 -16.34 -20.68 -41.56
N THR A 622 -16.32 -21.32 -40.39
CA THR A 622 -17.47 -22.08 -39.88
C THR A 622 -18.64 -21.20 -39.48
N SER A 623 -18.41 -19.96 -39.01
CA SER A 623 -19.50 -19.02 -38.67
C SER A 623 -20.36 -18.68 -39.90
N ASN A 624 -19.73 -18.38 -41.03
CA ASN A 624 -20.46 -17.98 -42.24
C ASN A 624 -21.19 -19.17 -42.87
N VAL A 625 -20.55 -20.34 -42.93
CA VAL A 625 -21.20 -21.55 -43.46
C VAL A 625 -22.32 -22.01 -42.54
N GLN A 626 -22.15 -21.98 -41.21
CA GLN A 626 -23.21 -22.35 -40.28
C GLN A 626 -24.38 -21.35 -40.31
N GLN A 627 -24.12 -20.04 -40.40
CA GLN A 627 -25.17 -19.04 -40.60
C GLN A 627 -25.91 -19.23 -41.93
N ILE A 628 -25.19 -19.60 -43.01
CA ILE A 628 -25.80 -19.94 -44.29
C ILE A 628 -26.63 -21.22 -44.17
N MET A 629 -26.15 -22.25 -43.47
CA MET A 629 -26.87 -23.50 -43.22
C MET A 629 -28.11 -23.30 -42.35
N ASP A 630 -28.04 -22.40 -41.36
CA ASP A 630 -29.17 -22.04 -40.51
C ASP A 630 -30.21 -21.26 -41.32
N CYS A 631 -29.79 -20.33 -42.18
CA CYS A 631 -30.66 -19.65 -43.16
C CYS A 631 -31.32 -20.64 -44.13
N LEU A 632 -30.55 -21.61 -44.65
CA LEU A 632 -31.05 -22.65 -45.56
C LEU A 632 -32.03 -23.59 -44.84
N ASN A 633 -31.81 -23.90 -43.56
CA ASN A 633 -32.72 -24.69 -42.73
C ASN A 633 -34.03 -23.96 -42.40
N VAL A 634 -33.99 -22.63 -42.27
CA VAL A 634 -35.20 -21.81 -42.13
C VAL A 634 -35.98 -21.79 -43.46
N LEU A 635 -35.28 -21.65 -44.59
CA LEU A 635 -35.88 -21.61 -45.92
C LEU A 635 -36.42 -22.99 -46.38
N SER A 636 -35.76 -24.09 -46.01
CA SER A 636 -36.19 -25.46 -46.35
C SER A 636 -37.47 -25.89 -45.62
N LYS A 637 -37.79 -25.24 -44.49
CA LYS A 637 -39.07 -25.44 -43.78
C LYS A 637 -40.25 -24.74 -44.45
N GLN A 638 -40.02 -23.82 -45.39
CA GLN A 638 -41.07 -23.06 -46.08
C GLN A 638 -41.35 -23.53 -47.51
N HIS A 639 -40.44 -24.24 -48.18
CA HIS A 639 -40.62 -24.71 -49.56
C HIS A 639 -39.94 -26.07 -49.85
N SER A 640 -40.58 -26.94 -50.64
CA SER A 640 -40.02 -28.22 -51.14
C SER A 640 -39.64 -28.14 -52.62
N PHE A 641 -38.65 -28.82 -53.18
CA PHE A 641 -37.53 -29.67 -52.72
C PHE A 641 -36.60 -29.82 -53.97
N ILE A 642 -35.37 -30.33 -53.80
CA ILE A 642 -34.31 -30.62 -54.81
C ILE A 642 -33.17 -29.59 -54.89
N LEU A 643 -33.42 -28.32 -55.21
CA LEU A 643 -32.31 -27.35 -55.42
C LEU A 643 -31.53 -27.03 -54.11
N LEU A 644 -32.24 -26.95 -52.99
CA LEU A 644 -31.66 -26.70 -51.65
C LEU A 644 -30.80 -27.88 -51.16
N GLY A 645 -31.22 -29.13 -51.41
CA GLY A 645 -30.46 -30.31 -51.01
C GLY A 645 -29.16 -30.49 -51.83
N LEU A 646 -29.16 -30.06 -53.10
CA LEU A 646 -27.95 -30.05 -53.93
C LEU A 646 -26.96 -28.97 -53.49
N MET A 647 -27.43 -27.79 -53.08
CA MET A 647 -26.59 -26.75 -52.48
C MET A 647 -26.02 -27.18 -51.12
N GLU A 648 -26.82 -27.85 -50.30
CA GLU A 648 -26.37 -28.36 -48.99
C GLU A 648 -25.26 -29.42 -49.14
N ASN A 649 -25.41 -30.33 -50.10
CA ASN A 649 -24.38 -31.32 -50.42
C ASN A 649 -23.13 -30.68 -51.05
N HIS A 650 -23.30 -29.68 -51.93
CA HIS A 650 -22.18 -28.96 -52.54
C HIS A 650 -21.38 -28.15 -51.50
N LEU A 651 -22.06 -27.50 -50.54
CA LEU A 651 -21.43 -26.80 -49.42
C LEU A 651 -20.73 -27.75 -48.47
N ARG A 652 -21.30 -28.94 -48.19
CA ARG A 652 -20.62 -29.98 -47.39
C ARG A 652 -19.37 -30.53 -48.08
N ASP A 653 -19.39 -30.73 -49.39
CA ASP A 653 -18.22 -31.23 -50.11
C ASP A 653 -17.16 -30.15 -50.34
N SER A 654 -17.54 -28.88 -50.53
CA SER A 654 -16.58 -27.77 -50.58
C SER A 654 -15.97 -27.45 -49.20
N ASN A 655 -16.65 -27.75 -48.08
CA ASN A 655 -16.07 -27.68 -46.74
C ASN A 655 -14.95 -28.71 -46.51
N LYS A 656 -14.86 -29.78 -47.33
CA LYS A 656 -13.77 -30.77 -47.29
C LYS A 656 -12.52 -30.33 -48.07
N SER A 657 -12.60 -29.32 -48.94
CA SER A 657 -11.49 -28.90 -49.81
C SER A 657 -10.73 -27.66 -49.33
N PHE A 658 -10.94 -27.19 -48.11
CA PHE A 658 -10.17 -26.08 -47.57
C PHE A 658 -8.82 -26.57 -47.05
N VAL A 659 -7.77 -26.32 -47.83
CA VAL A 659 -6.38 -26.46 -47.41
C VAL A 659 -6.14 -25.48 -46.25
N PRO A 660 -5.80 -25.93 -45.03
CA PRO A 660 -5.46 -25.01 -43.97
C PRO A 660 -4.11 -24.36 -44.27
N GLU A 661 -4.06 -23.04 -44.26
CA GLU A 661 -2.79 -22.32 -44.19
C GLU A 661 -2.05 -22.71 -42.90
N GLY A 662 -0.83 -23.23 -43.06
CA GLY A 662 0.15 -23.48 -41.99
C GLY A 662 -0.22 -24.62 -41.03
N TYR A 663 0.39 -25.80 -41.23
CA TYR A 663 0.43 -26.85 -40.21
C TYR A 663 1.83 -26.92 -39.58
N ASP A 664 1.86 -27.20 -38.28
CA ASP A 664 3.09 -27.51 -37.57
C ASP A 664 3.18 -29.03 -37.37
N SER A 665 4.36 -29.61 -37.59
CA SER A 665 4.59 -31.06 -37.51
C SER A 665 5.69 -31.41 -36.52
N ILE A 666 5.51 -32.50 -35.76
CA ILE A 666 6.55 -33.08 -34.89
C ILE A 666 6.63 -34.59 -35.09
N LYS A 667 7.84 -35.16 -34.97
CA LYS A 667 8.11 -36.59 -35.21
C LYS A 667 8.71 -37.27 -33.98
N VAL A 668 8.34 -38.52 -33.75
CA VAL A 668 8.98 -39.45 -32.80
C VAL A 668 9.21 -40.78 -33.50
N THR A 669 10.42 -41.31 -33.42
CA THR A 669 10.73 -42.67 -33.91
C THR A 669 10.58 -43.67 -32.77
N VAL A 670 9.80 -44.73 -32.97
CA VAL A 670 9.69 -45.84 -32.02
C VAL A 670 10.08 -47.16 -32.68
N THR A 671 10.74 -48.02 -31.94
CA THR A 671 10.99 -49.42 -32.35
C THR A 671 9.90 -50.28 -31.75
N ASN A 672 9.01 -50.81 -32.60
CA ASN A 672 7.93 -51.68 -32.16
C ASN A 672 8.43 -53.13 -32.07
N LEU A 673 8.24 -53.75 -30.92
CA LEU A 673 8.76 -55.09 -30.60
C LEU A 673 7.63 -56.13 -30.45
N PHE A 674 6.43 -55.84 -30.95
CA PHE A 674 5.27 -56.72 -30.85
C PHE A 674 5.45 -58.02 -31.63
N PRO A 675 5.52 -59.20 -30.98
CA PRO A 675 5.55 -60.49 -31.68
C PRO A 675 4.14 -60.90 -32.13
N PHE A 676 4.03 -61.52 -33.30
CA PHE A 676 2.78 -62.09 -33.80
C PHE A 676 2.35 -63.24 -32.88
N PHE A 677 1.23 -63.08 -32.17
CA PHE A 677 0.53 -64.20 -31.56
C PHE A 677 -0.91 -64.18 -32.04
N ARG A 678 -1.27 -65.26 -32.73
CA ARG A 678 -2.58 -65.52 -33.32
C ARG A 678 -3.63 -65.78 -32.24
#